data_AF-A0A0G0LG62-F1
#
_entry.id   AF-A0A0G0LG62-F1
#
_cell.length_a   1.000
_cell.length_b   1.000
_cell.length_c   1.000
_cell.angle_alpha   90.00
_cell.angle_beta   90.00
_cell.angle_gamma   90.00
#
_symmetry.space_group_name_H-M   'P 1'
#
loop_
_entity.id
_entity.type
_entity.pdbx_description
1 polymer ?
#
loop_
_entity_poly.entity_id
_entity_poly.type
_entity_poly.pdbx_seq_one_letter_code
_entity_poly.pdbx_strand_id
1 'polypeptide(L)'
;MIITNIPISETAQSRIIKQQSEATIQSFIDAVVEIVTNCDDSYKRLEDAGHRPSGQIYLYVKREKGGQCREFKIKDYAEGMDRLKLEEATAYGEKSSGFADGKGVRGLLGRGLKESIIGLGEGEIITRKNGEENYAKVWWDENQQRTRLGLGSVQDYDKQDEDMNNFIDSKKNGTFMKIKVKNEKIKIPENEKFIQQITDHYAFRDINSSKNREIILAFEDLGRKIKNIKPIKFIPSEGKLVVNESWLVPEHKDSVHIKIWESSNSLTSQPTHNNPFSRAGILIKTKDAILDNHLFKYDNDQAAYYFWGEVHCDGIAIKLREAVKHGKESEIIDLTRNGLNWRSDYCKAIQKVIEEQLTPLIQKKKKELEKGEKKEVSQATKKILQNICNLLDKFARSEFREWEGPLYREYQELNLLPAFTSIEVNKPHSLTIYAPKELCQAFGHKVTVKSDNSSVPILLPGSKRLSLLWNINLDQHPVNSDVYYKSFKVIGKEIDKEAYISCSLGNQKTESIVKVVQKIEEKIPDSFKKKKKGGFISNIVSNITSNPIQRVEYEEGRGEMKIYTQFPGIQRYLTSDLKEIEDREDSRAILAELVGEAFCKVLARKKIETSGSIGGAEGQIDALLSEVNNMQKKYLDKIHESISSYKK
;
A
#
# COMPACT_ATOMS: atom_id res chain seq x y z
N MET A 1 8.82 30.67 36.34
CA MET A 1 8.17 29.35 36.19
C MET A 1 9.25 28.30 36.42
N ILE A 2 9.13 27.50 37.48
CA ILE A 2 10.10 26.43 37.76
C ILE A 2 9.69 25.26 36.85
N ILE A 3 10.54 24.94 35.89
CA ILE A 3 10.34 23.79 35.00
C ILE A 3 10.94 22.57 35.71
N THR A 4 10.09 21.71 36.26
CA THR A 4 10.48 20.40 36.78
C THR A 4 9.99 19.31 35.85
N ASN A 5 10.87 18.35 35.53
CA ASN A 5 10.47 17.17 34.78
C ASN A 5 9.42 16.37 35.56
N ILE A 6 8.44 15.81 34.85
CA ILE A 6 7.49 14.86 35.44
C ILE A 6 8.26 13.57 35.74
N PRO A 7 8.34 13.11 37.00
CA PRO A 7 9.03 11.88 37.34
C PRO A 7 8.26 10.67 36.80
N ILE A 8 8.94 9.79 36.07
CA ILE A 8 8.39 8.53 35.58
C ILE A 8 8.89 7.42 36.49
N SER A 9 8.00 6.62 37.07
CA SER A 9 8.37 5.48 37.91
C SER A 9 9.05 4.36 37.10
N GLU A 10 9.92 3.57 37.74
CA GLU A 10 10.59 2.42 37.10
C GLU A 10 9.59 1.39 36.54
N THR A 11 8.45 1.20 37.20
CA THR A 11 7.37 0.32 36.71
C THR A 11 6.74 0.90 35.43
N ALA A 12 6.53 2.21 35.36
CA ALA A 12 6.02 2.86 34.15
C ALA A 12 7.03 2.75 32.99
N GLN A 13 8.33 2.96 33.25
CA GLN A 13 9.39 2.75 32.26
C GLN A 13 9.43 1.30 31.75
N SER A 14 9.32 0.31 32.65
CA SER A 14 9.29 -1.11 32.25
C SER A 14 8.08 -1.46 31.38
N ARG A 15 6.90 -0.93 31.69
CA ARG A 15 5.71 -1.13 30.86
C ARG A 15 5.85 -0.51 29.48
N ILE A 16 6.47 0.66 29.37
CA ILE A 16 6.77 1.31 28.09
C ILE A 16 7.70 0.41 27.26
N ILE A 17 8.75 -0.15 27.88
CA ILE A 17 9.67 -1.10 27.23
C ILE A 17 8.92 -2.32 26.67
N LYS A 18 8.04 -2.93 27.47
CA LYS A 18 7.22 -4.07 27.02
C LYS A 18 6.33 -3.69 25.83
N GLN A 19 5.60 -2.58 25.94
CA GLN A 19 4.71 -2.11 24.88
C GLN A 19 5.45 -1.78 23.58
N GLN A 20 6.61 -1.12 23.68
CA GLN A 20 7.46 -0.83 22.53
C GLN A 20 8.00 -2.11 21.90
N SER A 21 8.40 -3.10 22.71
CA SER A 21 8.90 -4.38 22.21
C SER A 21 7.81 -5.16 21.47
N GLU A 22 6.59 -5.21 22.02
CA GLU A 22 5.42 -5.83 21.36
C GLU A 22 4.98 -5.08 20.09
N ALA A 23 5.11 -3.75 20.07
CA ALA A 23 4.79 -2.95 18.88
C ALA A 23 5.82 -3.13 17.76
N THR A 24 7.08 -3.36 18.12
CA THR A 24 8.21 -3.53 17.20
C THR A 24 8.26 -4.96 16.63
N ILE A 25 8.02 -5.97 17.47
CA ILE A 25 8.02 -7.39 17.08
C ILE A 25 6.58 -7.84 16.82
N GLN A 26 6.11 -7.58 15.61
CA GLN A 26 4.74 -7.93 15.19
C GLN A 26 4.63 -9.34 14.63
N SER A 27 5.73 -9.87 14.10
CA SER A 27 5.83 -11.23 13.60
C SER A 27 7.06 -11.94 14.17
N PHE A 28 7.05 -13.28 14.12
CA PHE A 28 8.22 -14.06 14.49
C PHE A 28 9.42 -13.74 13.60
N ILE A 29 9.17 -13.49 12.30
CA ILE A 29 10.20 -13.18 11.33
C ILE A 29 10.91 -11.86 11.68
N ASP A 30 10.22 -10.87 12.26
CA ASP A 30 10.87 -9.63 12.72
C ASP A 30 12.00 -9.92 13.73
N ALA A 31 11.73 -10.77 14.72
CA ALA A 31 12.75 -11.16 15.69
C ALA A 31 13.89 -11.96 15.05
N VAL A 32 13.57 -12.85 14.11
CA VAL A 32 14.58 -13.62 13.36
C VAL A 32 15.48 -12.68 12.57
N VAL A 33 14.92 -11.66 11.91
CA VAL A 33 15.66 -10.64 11.15
C VAL A 33 16.71 -9.96 12.01
N GLU A 34 16.31 -9.49 13.18
CA GLU A 34 17.18 -8.70 14.03
C GLU A 34 18.27 -9.57 14.66
N ILE A 35 17.92 -10.77 15.11
CA ILE A 35 18.87 -11.66 15.76
C ILE A 35 19.90 -12.23 14.76
N VAL A 36 19.47 -12.64 13.56
CA VAL A 36 20.39 -13.10 12.50
C VAL A 36 21.28 -11.97 11.99
N THR A 37 20.75 -10.75 11.87
CA THR A 37 21.56 -9.58 11.47
C THR A 37 22.67 -9.33 12.49
N ASN A 38 22.40 -9.47 13.79
CA ASN A 38 23.44 -9.35 14.82
C ASN A 38 24.55 -10.41 14.68
N CYS A 39 24.19 -11.64 14.31
CA CYS A 39 25.16 -12.69 14.02
C CYS A 39 26.00 -12.32 12.78
N ASP A 40 25.37 -11.86 11.70
CA ASP A 40 26.05 -11.44 10.46
C ASP A 40 27.01 -10.28 10.71
N ASP A 41 26.59 -9.26 11.46
CA ASP A 41 27.42 -8.12 11.86
C ASP A 41 28.63 -8.55 12.69
N SER A 42 28.45 -9.55 13.58
CA SER A 42 29.54 -10.13 14.37
C SER A 42 30.58 -10.82 13.50
N TYR A 43 30.14 -11.57 12.49
CA TYR A 43 31.05 -12.16 11.51
C TYR A 43 31.72 -11.12 10.61
N LYS A 44 30.99 -10.08 10.18
CA LYS A 44 31.56 -8.98 9.36
C LYS A 44 32.70 -8.28 10.09
N ARG A 45 32.57 -8.02 11.41
CA ARG A 45 33.66 -7.44 12.20
C ARG A 45 34.92 -8.32 12.21
N LEU A 46 34.77 -9.64 12.26
CA LEU A 46 35.90 -10.55 12.15
C LEU A 46 36.53 -10.52 10.75
N GLU A 47 35.71 -10.48 9.71
CA GLU A 47 36.16 -10.39 8.31
C GLU A 47 36.91 -9.08 8.03
N ASP A 48 36.38 -7.96 8.54
CA ASP A 48 36.99 -6.63 8.44
C ASP A 48 38.34 -6.58 9.18
N ALA A 49 38.47 -7.34 10.27
CA ALA A 49 39.74 -7.56 10.97
C ALA A 49 40.69 -8.54 10.26
N GLY A 50 40.31 -9.06 9.08
CA GLY A 50 41.12 -9.96 8.26
C GLY A 50 41.02 -11.43 8.62
N HIS A 51 40.12 -11.82 9.54
CA HIS A 51 39.87 -13.22 9.86
C HIS A 51 39.00 -13.90 8.78
N ARG A 52 39.05 -15.23 8.73
CA ARG A 52 38.22 -16.06 7.84
C ARG A 52 37.31 -16.97 8.68
N PRO A 53 36.26 -16.40 9.30
CA PRO A 53 35.36 -17.19 10.14
C PRO A 53 34.51 -18.17 9.33
N SER A 54 33.83 -19.11 10.00
CA SER A 54 32.97 -20.10 9.31
C SER A 54 31.73 -19.48 8.68
N GLY A 55 31.21 -18.38 9.24
CA GLY A 55 29.98 -17.74 8.79
C GLY A 55 28.71 -18.53 9.06
N GLN A 56 28.78 -19.57 9.90
CA GLN A 56 27.66 -20.48 10.17
C GLN A 56 26.71 -19.90 11.22
N ILE A 57 25.42 -19.85 10.90
CA ILE A 57 24.34 -19.41 11.78
C ILE A 57 23.29 -20.51 11.82
N TYR A 58 23.07 -21.09 13.00
CA TYR A 58 22.10 -22.15 13.22
C TYR A 58 20.85 -21.56 13.85
N LEU A 59 19.70 -21.71 13.18
CA LEU A 59 18.39 -21.37 13.72
C LEU A 59 17.64 -22.65 14.05
N TYR A 60 17.01 -22.67 15.22
CA TYR A 60 16.14 -23.75 15.63
C TYR A 60 14.78 -23.21 16.04
N VAL A 61 13.71 -23.78 15.51
CA VAL A 61 12.33 -23.37 15.81
C VAL A 61 11.50 -24.60 16.13
N LYS A 62 10.83 -24.57 17.29
CA LYS A 62 9.88 -25.59 17.72
C LYS A 62 8.45 -25.05 17.65
N ARG A 63 7.64 -25.66 16.78
CA ARG A 63 6.25 -25.32 16.50
C ARG A 63 5.30 -26.31 17.16
N GLU A 64 4.22 -25.79 17.75
CA GLU A 64 3.11 -26.56 18.31
C GLU A 64 1.84 -26.43 17.44
N LYS A 65 0.81 -27.18 17.82
CA LYS A 65 -0.50 -27.15 17.15
C LYS A 65 -1.05 -25.70 17.16
N GLY A 66 -1.75 -25.33 16.08
CA GLY A 66 -2.29 -23.97 15.94
C GLY A 66 -1.24 -22.90 15.60
N GLY A 67 0.00 -23.31 15.27
CA GLY A 67 1.06 -22.40 14.83
C GLY A 67 1.74 -21.64 15.95
N GLN A 68 1.57 -22.04 17.20
CA GLN A 68 2.32 -21.46 18.31
C GLN A 68 3.79 -21.86 18.19
N CYS A 69 4.70 -20.89 18.34
CA CYS A 69 6.11 -21.20 18.57
C CYS A 69 6.29 -21.40 20.07
N ARG A 70 6.92 -22.52 20.46
CA ARG A 70 7.25 -22.82 21.86
C ARG A 70 8.66 -22.34 22.21
N GLU A 71 9.58 -22.53 21.28
CA GLU A 71 10.99 -22.35 21.50
C GLU A 71 11.68 -21.89 20.22
N PHE A 72 12.51 -20.87 20.36
CA PHE A 72 13.38 -20.35 19.32
C PHE A 72 14.81 -20.34 19.85
N LYS A 73 15.75 -20.95 19.13
CA LYS A 73 17.16 -20.87 19.47
C LYS A 73 17.96 -20.37 18.28
N ILE A 74 19.03 -19.64 18.56
CA ILE A 74 20.05 -19.31 17.58
C ILE A 74 21.44 -19.60 18.13
N LYS A 75 22.35 -19.99 17.25
CA LYS A 75 23.75 -20.22 17.59
C LYS A 75 24.66 -19.76 16.45
N ASP A 76 25.70 -19.01 16.79
CA ASP A 76 26.80 -18.67 15.89
C ASP A 76 28.16 -18.97 16.55
N TYR A 77 29.22 -18.96 15.73
CA TYR A 77 30.60 -19.07 16.16
C TYR A 77 31.42 -17.85 15.71
N ALA A 78 30.83 -16.66 15.85
CA ALA A 78 31.47 -15.38 15.53
C ALA A 78 32.35 -14.89 16.70
N GLU A 79 32.40 -13.57 16.94
CA GLU A 79 33.37 -12.99 17.89
C GLU A 79 33.00 -13.22 19.37
N GLY A 80 31.71 -13.38 19.68
CA GLY A 80 31.17 -13.40 21.04
C GLY A 80 31.18 -12.03 21.74
N MET A 81 30.81 -11.99 23.02
CA MET A 81 30.81 -10.77 23.85
C MET A 81 31.53 -11.02 25.16
N ASP A 82 32.24 -9.99 25.62
CA ASP A 82 32.71 -9.91 27.00
C ASP A 82 31.58 -9.39 27.91
N ARG A 83 31.84 -9.34 29.22
CA ARG A 83 30.83 -8.97 30.22
C ARG A 83 30.22 -7.59 29.96
N LEU A 84 31.07 -6.59 29.74
CA LEU A 84 30.65 -5.21 29.49
C LEU A 84 29.77 -5.12 28.24
N LYS A 85 30.21 -5.73 27.13
CA LYS A 85 29.44 -5.70 25.89
C LYS A 85 28.10 -6.43 26.01
N LEU A 86 28.02 -7.51 26.79
CA LEU A 86 26.76 -8.21 27.06
C LEU A 86 25.80 -7.35 27.91
N GLU A 87 26.31 -6.66 28.93
CA GLU A 87 25.54 -5.72 29.75
C GLU A 87 24.97 -4.59 28.88
N GLU A 88 25.80 -3.96 28.04
CA GLU A 88 25.37 -2.92 27.12
C GLU A 88 24.33 -3.43 26.10
N ALA A 89 24.53 -4.64 25.56
CA ALA A 89 23.60 -5.24 24.60
C ALA A 89 22.22 -5.57 25.22
N THR A 90 22.16 -5.74 26.54
CA THR A 90 20.94 -6.11 27.28
C THR A 90 20.34 -4.96 28.11
N ALA A 91 21.03 -3.83 28.26
CA ALA A 91 20.58 -2.66 28.99
C ALA A 91 19.46 -1.87 28.26
N TYR A 92 18.56 -1.23 29.03
CA TYR A 92 17.49 -0.37 28.52
C TYR A 92 17.77 1.10 28.85
N GLY A 93 17.60 1.99 27.87
CA GLY A 93 17.55 3.45 28.10
C GLY A 93 18.88 4.20 28.24
N GLU A 94 20.05 3.56 28.10
CA GLU A 94 21.32 4.28 28.19
C GLU A 94 21.66 5.10 26.93
N LYS A 95 22.32 6.25 27.14
CA LYS A 95 22.81 7.16 26.10
C LYS A 95 23.92 6.48 25.30
N SER A 96 23.50 5.86 24.21
CA SER A 96 24.29 5.12 23.21
C SER A 96 25.23 5.98 22.36
N SER A 97 25.77 7.09 22.90
CA SER A 97 26.60 8.04 22.15
C SER A 97 27.90 7.41 21.60
N GLY A 98 28.55 6.51 22.36
CA GLY A 98 29.69 5.71 21.89
C GLY A 98 29.30 4.44 21.11
N PHE A 99 28.05 3.97 21.26
CA PHE A 99 27.54 2.75 20.64
C PHE A 99 27.07 2.98 19.19
N ALA A 100 26.75 4.23 18.82
CA ALA A 100 26.31 4.60 17.48
C ALA A 100 27.37 4.39 16.39
N ASP A 101 28.66 4.50 16.74
CA ASP A 101 29.74 4.39 15.77
C ASP A 101 30.01 2.92 15.35
N GLY A 102 29.71 1.95 16.23
CA GLY A 102 29.90 0.51 15.99
C GLY A 102 28.64 -0.27 15.58
N LYS A 103 27.45 0.33 15.59
CA LYS A 103 26.20 -0.32 15.16
C LYS A 103 25.99 -0.22 13.65
N GLY A 104 25.55 -1.31 13.04
CA GLY A 104 24.92 -1.27 11.73
C GLY A 104 23.64 -0.43 11.74
N VAL A 105 23.26 0.12 10.59
CA VAL A 105 22.09 1.02 10.44
C VAL A 105 20.81 0.40 10.98
N ARG A 106 20.60 -0.91 10.78
CA ARG A 106 19.44 -1.64 11.28
C ARG A 106 19.38 -1.67 12.81
N GLY A 107 20.52 -1.79 13.49
CA GLY A 107 20.61 -1.68 14.96
C GLY A 107 20.29 -0.28 15.52
N LEU A 108 20.30 0.76 14.68
CA LEU A 108 19.87 2.13 15.01
C LEU A 108 18.35 2.32 14.83
N LEU A 109 17.69 1.49 14.03
CA LEU A 109 16.23 1.47 13.94
C LEU A 109 15.59 1.03 15.26
N GLY A 110 16.33 0.39 16.17
CA GLY A 110 15.90 0.08 17.55
C GLY A 110 14.97 -1.13 17.68
N ARG A 111 15.17 -2.11 16.82
CA ARG A 111 14.54 -3.44 16.88
C ARG A 111 15.53 -4.45 17.48
N GLY A 112 16.21 -4.09 18.57
CA GLY A 112 17.39 -4.82 19.04
C GLY A 112 17.12 -6.22 19.59
N LEU A 113 18.21 -6.83 20.04
CA LEU A 113 18.24 -8.10 20.76
C LEU A 113 17.18 -8.18 21.88
N LYS A 114 17.10 -7.13 22.69
CA LYS A 114 16.25 -7.08 23.88
C LYS A 114 14.76 -6.93 23.54
N GLU A 115 14.41 -6.11 22.54
CA GLU A 115 13.04 -5.99 22.04
C GLU A 115 12.59 -7.32 21.43
N SER A 116 13.47 -8.02 20.71
CA SER A 116 13.22 -9.37 20.18
C SER A 116 12.92 -10.38 21.28
N ILE A 117 13.69 -10.34 22.38
CA ILE A 117 13.46 -11.22 23.54
C ILE A 117 12.13 -10.90 24.22
N ILE A 118 11.89 -9.65 24.62
CA ILE A 118 10.67 -9.27 25.37
C ILE A 118 9.42 -9.37 24.50
N GLY A 119 9.51 -9.03 23.21
CA GLY A 119 8.40 -9.15 22.27
C GLY A 119 7.96 -10.60 22.03
N LEU A 120 8.88 -11.56 22.13
CA LEU A 120 8.58 -12.99 22.00
C LEU A 120 8.27 -13.68 23.34
N GLY A 121 8.98 -13.34 24.41
CA GLY A 121 8.86 -14.00 25.72
C GLY A 121 10.07 -13.80 26.63
N GLU A 122 10.79 -14.88 26.92
CA GLU A 122 11.93 -14.88 27.84
C GLU A 122 13.17 -15.45 27.17
N GLY A 123 14.30 -14.75 27.30
CA GLY A 123 15.54 -15.05 26.61
C GLY A 123 16.68 -15.38 27.56
N GLU A 124 17.46 -16.38 27.19
CA GLU A 124 18.74 -16.73 27.80
C GLU A 124 19.82 -16.57 26.73
N ILE A 125 20.92 -15.94 27.11
CA ILE A 125 22.07 -15.67 26.24
C ILE A 125 23.30 -16.24 26.92
N ILE A 126 24.04 -17.08 26.20
CA ILE A 126 25.38 -17.52 26.54
C ILE A 126 26.31 -17.03 25.45
N THR A 127 27.41 -16.41 25.84
CA THR A 127 28.37 -15.87 24.88
C THR A 127 29.78 -16.13 25.39
N ARG A 128 30.67 -16.47 24.46
CA ARG A 128 32.09 -16.72 24.75
C ARG A 128 32.96 -15.86 23.87
N LYS A 129 33.89 -15.13 24.48
CA LYS A 129 34.90 -14.34 23.78
C LYS A 129 36.26 -14.56 24.43
N ASN A 130 37.22 -15.02 23.63
CA ASN A 130 38.61 -15.25 24.06
C ASN A 130 38.73 -16.17 25.30
N GLY A 131 37.87 -17.18 25.39
CA GLY A 131 37.84 -18.13 26.50
C GLY A 131 37.04 -17.69 27.72
N GLU A 132 36.57 -16.44 27.78
CA GLU A 132 35.70 -15.95 28.84
C GLU A 132 34.22 -16.17 28.48
N GLU A 133 33.47 -16.75 29.42
CA GLU A 133 32.08 -17.12 29.24
C GLU A 133 31.16 -16.22 30.07
N ASN A 134 30.11 -15.70 29.44
CA ASN A 134 29.15 -14.81 30.07
C ASN A 134 27.71 -15.29 29.84
N TYR A 135 26.86 -15.12 30.85
CA TYR A 135 25.45 -15.48 30.81
C TYR A 135 24.56 -14.28 31.15
N ALA A 136 23.47 -14.12 30.40
CA ALA A 136 22.40 -13.18 30.69
C ALA A 136 21.03 -13.83 30.50
N LYS A 137 20.08 -13.45 31.34
CA LYS A 137 18.66 -13.78 31.23
C LYS A 137 17.85 -12.52 31.19
N VAL A 138 16.97 -12.39 30.19
CA VAL A 138 16.09 -11.25 30.00
C VAL A 138 14.64 -11.74 29.99
N TRP A 139 13.81 -11.22 30.89
CA TRP A 139 12.40 -11.62 30.99
C TRP A 139 11.50 -10.50 31.48
N TRP A 140 10.20 -10.68 31.28
CA TRP A 140 9.17 -9.87 31.91
C TRP A 140 8.68 -10.57 33.19
N ASP A 141 8.88 -9.95 34.35
CA ASP A 141 8.36 -10.44 35.62
C ASP A 141 6.90 -10.00 35.78
N GLU A 142 5.97 -10.95 35.63
CA GLU A 142 4.53 -10.67 35.74
C GLU A 142 4.11 -10.24 37.15
N ASN A 143 4.79 -10.71 38.21
CA ASN A 143 4.42 -10.35 39.58
C ASN A 143 4.81 -8.90 39.88
N GLN A 144 6.00 -8.51 39.43
CA GLN A 144 6.56 -7.19 39.70
C GLN A 144 6.22 -6.18 38.59
N GLN A 145 5.62 -6.64 37.48
CA GLN A 145 5.26 -5.86 36.30
C GLN A 145 6.45 -5.07 35.75
N ARG A 146 7.60 -5.74 35.66
CA ARG A 146 8.89 -5.12 35.32
C ARG A 146 9.72 -6.02 34.42
N THR A 147 10.49 -5.40 33.54
CA THR A 147 11.53 -6.09 32.77
C THR A 147 12.71 -6.37 33.71
N ARG A 148 13.25 -7.58 33.64
CA ARG A 148 14.36 -8.04 34.47
C ARG A 148 15.51 -8.53 33.61
N LEU A 149 16.71 -8.18 34.07
CA LEU A 149 17.98 -8.66 33.54
C LEU A 149 18.69 -9.37 34.70
N GLY A 150 18.95 -10.66 34.52
CA GLY A 150 19.78 -11.46 35.41
C GLY A 150 21.10 -11.72 34.73
N LEU A 151 22.19 -11.20 35.30
CA LEU A 151 23.52 -11.47 34.79
C LEU A 151 24.20 -12.47 35.71
N GLY A 152 24.65 -13.58 35.15
CA GLY A 152 25.14 -14.72 35.93
C GLY A 152 26.38 -15.34 35.32
N SER A 153 26.72 -16.50 35.87
CA SER A 153 27.74 -17.39 35.33
C SER A 153 27.09 -18.43 34.41
N VAL A 154 27.89 -19.09 33.56
CA VAL A 154 27.42 -20.25 32.77
C VAL A 154 27.17 -21.47 33.67
N GLN A 155 26.97 -21.33 34.98
CA GLN A 155 26.46 -22.41 35.83
C GLN A 155 24.95 -22.26 36.08
N ASP A 156 24.39 -21.10 35.74
CA ASP A 156 23.01 -20.68 36.04
C ASP A 156 22.00 -21.04 34.93
N TYR A 157 22.44 -21.71 33.86
CA TYR A 157 21.62 -22.05 32.70
C TYR A 157 20.87 -23.39 32.85
N ASP A 158 19.85 -23.61 32.01
CA ASP A 158 19.12 -24.88 31.93
C ASP A 158 19.98 -26.04 31.38
N LYS A 159 20.57 -26.83 32.29
CA LYS A 159 21.47 -27.97 31.96
C LYS A 159 20.80 -29.09 31.17
N GLN A 160 19.48 -29.09 31.00
CA GLN A 160 18.77 -30.10 30.22
C GLN A 160 18.76 -29.80 28.71
N ASP A 161 19.20 -28.61 28.30
CA ASP A 161 19.22 -28.22 26.88
C ASP A 161 20.49 -28.71 26.17
N GLU A 162 20.34 -29.78 25.39
CA GLU A 162 21.44 -30.41 24.64
C GLU A 162 22.14 -29.45 23.67
N ASP A 163 21.40 -28.56 22.99
CA ASP A 163 21.99 -27.61 22.04
C ASP A 163 22.90 -26.59 22.74
N MET A 164 22.50 -26.18 23.94
CA MET A 164 23.23 -25.23 24.77
C MET A 164 24.48 -25.90 25.37
N ASN A 165 24.35 -27.12 25.88
CA ASN A 165 25.49 -27.92 26.34
C ASN A 165 26.51 -28.12 25.20
N ASN A 166 26.05 -28.49 24.00
CA ASN A 166 26.91 -28.66 22.83
C ASN A 166 27.66 -27.37 22.44
N PHE A 167 27.04 -26.20 22.61
CA PHE A 167 27.73 -24.91 22.38
C PHE A 167 28.82 -24.65 23.42
N ILE A 168 28.52 -24.89 24.70
CA ILE A 168 29.47 -24.73 25.80
C ILE A 168 30.63 -25.71 25.61
N ASP A 169 30.36 -26.98 25.36
CA ASP A 169 31.39 -28.01 25.18
C ASP A 169 32.30 -27.75 23.97
N SER A 170 31.80 -27.03 22.96
CA SER A 170 32.59 -26.68 21.77
C SER A 170 33.83 -25.83 22.08
N LYS A 171 33.83 -25.09 23.20
CA LYS A 171 34.88 -24.13 23.61
C LYS A 171 35.21 -23.04 22.58
N LYS A 172 34.39 -22.88 21.53
CA LYS A 172 34.55 -21.84 20.50
C LYS A 172 34.00 -20.50 20.98
N ASN A 173 34.54 -19.41 20.44
CA ASN A 173 33.90 -18.10 20.54
C ASN A 173 32.55 -18.12 19.81
N GLY A 174 31.65 -17.23 20.21
CA GLY A 174 30.34 -17.08 19.59
C GLY A 174 29.25 -16.77 20.59
N THR A 175 28.01 -16.86 20.14
CA THR A 175 26.82 -16.63 20.96
C THR A 175 25.78 -17.71 20.72
N PHE A 176 25.20 -18.21 21.81
CA PHE A 176 24.01 -19.02 21.83
C PHE A 176 22.89 -18.25 22.52
N MET A 177 21.72 -18.24 21.93
CA MET A 177 20.53 -17.63 22.51
C MET A 177 19.36 -18.60 22.42
N LYS A 178 18.61 -18.67 23.51
CA LYS A 178 17.37 -19.43 23.60
C LYS A 178 16.26 -18.49 24.05
N ILE A 179 15.17 -18.44 23.30
CA ILE A 179 13.95 -17.73 23.65
C ILE A 179 12.84 -18.76 23.87
N LYS A 180 12.33 -18.80 25.11
CA LYS A 180 11.05 -19.43 25.42
C LYS A 180 9.95 -18.47 24.98
N VAL A 181 9.29 -18.82 23.88
CA VAL A 181 8.27 -17.96 23.29
C VAL A 181 6.99 -18.09 24.12
N LYS A 182 6.54 -16.96 24.66
CA LYS A 182 5.32 -16.84 25.48
C LYS A 182 4.23 -16.01 24.82
N ASN A 183 4.58 -15.22 23.79
CA ASN A 183 3.63 -14.39 23.09
C ASN A 183 2.75 -15.22 22.14
N GLU A 184 1.58 -15.63 22.63
CA GLU A 184 0.66 -16.48 21.89
C GLU A 184 0.03 -15.82 20.64
N LYS A 185 0.12 -14.48 20.53
CA LYS A 185 -0.39 -13.72 19.37
C LYS A 185 0.48 -13.95 18.14
N ILE A 186 1.77 -14.20 18.34
CA ILE A 186 2.72 -14.45 17.26
C ILE A 186 2.62 -15.92 16.84
N LYS A 187 2.16 -16.14 15.61
CA LYS A 187 2.07 -17.47 15.00
C LYS A 187 3.18 -17.66 13.97
N ILE A 188 3.64 -18.90 13.85
CA ILE A 188 4.53 -19.35 12.80
C ILE A 188 3.78 -20.28 11.83
N PRO A 189 3.93 -20.07 10.51
CA PRO A 189 3.32 -20.93 9.52
C PRO A 189 3.97 -22.32 9.49
N GLU A 190 3.46 -23.19 8.64
CA GLU A 190 4.02 -24.52 8.44
C GLU A 190 5.39 -24.47 7.75
N ASN A 191 6.17 -25.54 7.90
CA ASN A 191 7.58 -25.65 7.52
C ASN A 191 7.92 -25.02 6.16
N GLU A 192 7.19 -25.39 5.09
CA GLU A 192 7.48 -24.90 3.74
C GLU A 192 7.30 -23.39 3.62
N LYS A 193 6.20 -22.86 4.16
CA LYS A 193 5.91 -21.43 4.11
C LYS A 193 6.87 -20.65 5.01
N PHE A 194 7.27 -21.21 6.15
CA PHE A 194 8.24 -20.60 7.04
C PHE A 194 9.63 -20.51 6.40
N ILE A 195 10.10 -21.58 5.76
CA ILE A 195 11.34 -21.59 4.97
C ILE A 195 11.26 -20.53 3.86
N GLN A 196 10.14 -20.46 3.13
CA GLN A 196 9.95 -19.46 2.10
C GLN A 196 10.05 -18.03 2.67
N GLN A 197 9.39 -17.76 3.80
CA GLN A 197 9.43 -16.45 4.44
C GLN A 197 10.84 -16.04 4.84
N ILE A 198 11.62 -16.91 5.49
CA ILE A 198 13.03 -16.59 5.84
C ILE A 198 13.88 -16.42 4.59
N THR A 199 13.64 -17.24 3.55
CA THR A 199 14.42 -17.18 2.31
C THR A 199 14.20 -15.86 1.56
N ASP A 200 12.94 -15.46 1.39
CA ASP A 200 12.54 -14.36 0.50
C ASP A 200 12.45 -12.99 1.19
N HIS A 201 12.46 -12.95 2.53
CA HIS A 201 12.38 -11.70 3.29
C HIS A 201 13.50 -10.74 2.84
N TYR A 202 13.13 -9.51 2.46
CA TYR A 202 14.07 -8.57 1.84
C TYR A 202 15.32 -8.33 2.68
N ALA A 203 15.17 -8.23 4.02
CA ALA A 203 16.28 -7.97 4.93
C ALA A 203 17.36 -9.07 4.94
N PHE A 204 17.01 -10.30 4.51
CA PHE A 204 17.94 -11.41 4.47
C PHE A 204 18.58 -11.64 3.12
N ARG A 205 18.17 -10.96 2.05
CA ARG A 205 18.61 -11.33 0.68
C ARG A 205 20.12 -11.29 0.53
N ASP A 206 20.78 -10.28 1.08
CA ASP A 206 22.24 -10.17 1.00
C ASP A 206 22.94 -11.23 1.89
N ILE A 207 22.38 -11.54 3.07
CA ILE A 207 22.92 -12.58 3.97
C ILE A 207 22.73 -13.98 3.35
N ASN A 208 21.53 -14.30 2.90
CA ASN A 208 21.14 -15.60 2.32
C ASN A 208 21.76 -15.85 0.93
N SER A 209 22.31 -14.83 0.27
CA SER A 209 23.03 -14.97 -1.01
C SER A 209 24.55 -14.90 -0.87
N SER A 210 25.05 -14.53 0.31
CA SER A 210 26.48 -14.43 0.60
C SER A 210 27.16 -15.79 0.50
N LYS A 211 28.39 -15.80 -0.02
CA LYS A 211 29.26 -16.99 -0.01
C LYS A 211 29.95 -17.18 1.35
N ASN A 212 29.96 -16.16 2.19
CA ASN A 212 30.62 -16.17 3.49
C ASN A 212 29.64 -16.42 4.63
N ARG A 213 28.35 -16.67 4.34
CA ARG A 213 27.34 -16.98 5.34
C ARG A 213 26.60 -18.25 4.97
N GLU A 214 26.37 -19.09 5.96
CA GLU A 214 25.58 -20.31 5.83
C GLU A 214 24.55 -20.33 6.95
N ILE A 215 23.29 -20.10 6.59
CA ILE A 215 22.17 -20.17 7.52
C ILE A 215 21.57 -21.57 7.47
N ILE A 216 21.52 -22.26 8.61
CA ILE A 216 20.95 -23.61 8.73
C ILE A 216 19.72 -23.54 9.62
N LEU A 217 18.55 -23.85 9.07
CA LEU A 217 17.30 -23.89 9.81
C LEU A 217 16.95 -25.33 10.20
N ALA A 218 16.80 -25.58 11.49
CA ALA A 218 16.18 -26.76 12.06
C ALA A 218 14.75 -26.42 12.52
N PHE A 219 13.75 -26.91 11.79
CA PHE A 219 12.33 -26.71 12.07
C PHE A 219 11.71 -27.99 12.60
N GLU A 220 11.13 -27.93 13.80
CA GLU A 220 10.48 -29.06 14.46
C GLU A 220 9.00 -28.75 14.71
N ASP A 221 8.10 -29.48 14.04
CA ASP A 221 6.66 -29.43 14.28
C ASP A 221 6.24 -30.57 15.21
N LEU A 222 5.96 -30.23 16.46
CA LEU A 222 5.55 -31.20 17.49
C LEU A 222 4.15 -31.77 17.22
N GLY A 223 3.26 -30.97 16.63
CA GLY A 223 1.90 -31.40 16.31
C GLY A 223 1.87 -32.47 15.23
N ARG A 224 2.78 -32.38 14.26
CA ARG A 224 2.93 -33.35 13.16
C ARG A 224 4.07 -34.35 13.35
N LYS A 225 4.88 -34.19 14.40
CA LYS A 225 6.11 -34.96 14.66
C LYS A 225 7.09 -34.93 13.47
N ILE A 226 7.23 -33.76 12.85
CA ILE A 226 8.14 -33.54 11.71
C ILE A 226 9.35 -32.76 12.19
N LYS A 227 10.55 -33.21 11.83
CA LYS A 227 11.79 -32.45 12.00
C LYS A 227 12.46 -32.29 10.64
N ASN A 228 12.76 -31.06 10.26
CA ASN A 228 13.40 -30.72 9.00
C ASN A 228 14.63 -29.87 9.25
N ILE A 229 15.74 -30.19 8.61
CA ILE A 229 16.97 -29.40 8.69
C ILE A 229 17.35 -29.04 7.26
N LYS A 230 17.39 -27.74 6.95
CA LYS A 230 17.73 -27.25 5.62
C LYS A 230 18.63 -26.02 5.67
N PRO A 231 19.61 -25.91 4.78
CA PRO A 231 20.27 -24.64 4.54
C PRO A 231 19.27 -23.67 3.89
N ILE A 232 19.33 -22.41 4.29
CA ILE A 232 18.58 -21.31 3.70
C ILE A 232 19.49 -20.62 2.69
N LYS A 233 19.01 -20.47 1.46
CA LYS A 233 19.74 -19.79 0.40
C LYS A 233 18.79 -19.02 -0.49
N PHE A 234 19.08 -17.73 -0.66
CA PHE A 234 18.36 -16.87 -1.59
C PHE A 234 19.08 -16.84 -2.93
N ILE A 235 18.34 -17.12 -4.00
CA ILE A 235 18.83 -17.00 -5.37
C ILE A 235 18.06 -15.84 -6.00
N PRO A 236 18.74 -14.71 -6.32
CA PRO A 236 18.10 -13.60 -7.02
C PRO A 236 17.44 -14.05 -8.31
N SER A 237 16.36 -13.37 -8.69
CA SER A 237 15.67 -13.66 -9.94
C SER A 237 16.56 -13.31 -11.14
N GLU A 238 16.49 -14.09 -12.22
CA GLU A 238 17.16 -13.71 -13.46
C GLU A 238 16.50 -12.48 -14.08
N GLY A 239 17.31 -11.61 -14.67
CA GLY A 239 16.79 -10.41 -15.32
C GLY A 239 17.85 -9.66 -16.11
N LYS A 240 17.39 -8.89 -17.10
CA LYS A 240 18.22 -7.97 -17.88
C LYS A 240 18.41 -6.68 -17.10
N LEU A 241 19.65 -6.26 -16.86
CA LEU A 241 19.94 -4.96 -16.27
C LEU A 241 19.46 -3.84 -17.23
N VAL A 242 18.55 -2.99 -16.77
CA VAL A 242 17.93 -1.91 -17.55
C VAL A 242 18.29 -0.51 -17.04
N VAL A 243 18.71 -0.39 -15.77
CA VAL A 243 19.23 0.86 -15.17
C VAL A 243 20.44 0.52 -14.32
N ASN A 244 21.49 1.33 -14.39
CA ASN A 244 22.68 1.26 -13.54
C ASN A 244 23.38 2.62 -13.49
N GLU A 245 22.82 3.54 -12.70
CA GLU A 245 23.20 4.96 -12.75
C GLU A 245 23.18 5.59 -11.36
N SER A 246 23.95 6.67 -11.19
CA SER A 246 23.98 7.45 -9.95
C SER A 246 23.29 8.78 -10.14
N TRP A 247 22.49 9.18 -9.16
CA TRP A 247 21.68 10.38 -9.18
C TRP A 247 21.88 11.20 -7.91
N LEU A 248 21.80 12.51 -8.02
CA LEU A 248 21.78 13.40 -6.86
C LEU A 248 20.37 13.41 -6.26
N VAL A 249 20.28 13.40 -4.94
CA VAL A 249 19.01 13.59 -4.24
C VAL A 249 18.68 15.09 -4.23
N PRO A 250 17.54 15.54 -4.79
CA PRO A 250 17.20 16.97 -4.83
C PRO A 250 17.25 17.62 -3.46
N GLU A 251 17.77 18.85 -3.38
CA GLU A 251 17.87 19.65 -2.13
C GLU A 251 18.76 19.03 -1.03
N HIS A 252 19.39 17.89 -1.31
CA HIS A 252 20.29 17.18 -0.43
C HIS A 252 21.63 16.94 -1.13
N LYS A 253 22.75 17.04 -0.42
CA LYS A 253 24.10 16.82 -0.99
C LYS A 253 24.46 15.33 -1.12
N ASP A 254 23.44 14.47 -1.08
CA ASP A 254 23.58 13.02 -1.06
C ASP A 254 23.36 12.48 -2.48
N SER A 255 23.99 11.35 -2.79
CA SER A 255 23.77 10.62 -4.06
C SER A 255 23.19 9.24 -3.81
N VAL A 256 22.36 8.78 -4.73
CA VAL A 256 21.85 7.41 -4.77
C VAL A 256 22.39 6.69 -5.99
N HIS A 257 22.79 5.43 -5.83
CA HIS A 257 23.16 4.57 -6.95
C HIS A 257 22.06 3.54 -7.18
N ILE A 258 21.47 3.53 -8.37
CA ILE A 258 20.26 2.76 -8.70
C ILE A 258 20.59 1.69 -9.72
N LYS A 259 20.23 0.45 -9.41
CA LYS A 259 20.23 -0.66 -10.36
C LYS A 259 18.85 -1.29 -10.45
N ILE A 260 18.37 -1.51 -11.67
CA ILE A 260 17.07 -2.13 -11.93
C ILE A 260 17.25 -3.21 -12.98
N TRP A 261 16.68 -4.37 -12.71
CA TRP A 261 16.61 -5.51 -13.61
C TRP A 261 15.16 -5.77 -14.02
N GLU A 262 15.00 -6.14 -15.29
CA GLU A 262 13.75 -6.56 -15.89
C GLU A 262 13.76 -8.09 -16.04
N SER A 263 12.83 -8.76 -15.38
CA SER A 263 12.59 -10.20 -15.50
C SER A 263 11.78 -10.51 -16.75
N SER A 264 11.98 -11.69 -17.34
CA SER A 264 11.16 -12.21 -18.44
C SER A 264 9.75 -12.61 -17.98
N ASN A 265 9.63 -13.02 -16.71
CA ASN A 265 8.37 -13.43 -16.09
C ASN A 265 8.01 -12.51 -14.93
N SER A 266 6.72 -12.38 -14.62
CA SER A 266 6.28 -11.67 -13.42
C SER A 266 6.86 -12.34 -12.18
N LEU A 267 7.39 -11.54 -11.26
CA LEU A 267 8.05 -12.01 -10.03
C LEU A 267 7.06 -12.24 -8.89
N THR A 268 5.85 -11.70 -9.02
CA THR A 268 4.75 -11.86 -8.07
C THR A 268 3.42 -11.75 -8.79
N SER A 269 2.38 -12.36 -8.21
CA SER A 269 0.99 -12.20 -8.62
C SER A 269 0.16 -11.39 -7.62
N GLN A 270 0.77 -11.01 -6.49
CA GLN A 270 0.15 -10.27 -5.40
C GLN A 270 0.71 -8.85 -5.30
N PRO A 271 -0.10 -7.89 -4.82
CA PRO A 271 0.39 -6.57 -4.42
C PRO A 271 1.65 -6.65 -3.57
N THR A 272 2.58 -5.73 -3.84
CA THR A 272 3.87 -5.68 -3.16
C THR A 272 3.85 -4.78 -1.93
N HIS A 273 2.83 -3.94 -1.80
CA HIS A 273 2.64 -3.05 -0.66
C HIS A 273 2.66 -3.83 0.66
N ASN A 274 3.54 -3.46 1.58
CA ASN A 274 3.75 -4.10 2.88
C ASN A 274 4.03 -5.62 2.80
N ASN A 275 4.55 -6.12 1.68
CA ASN A 275 4.91 -7.53 1.52
C ASN A 275 6.44 -7.70 1.60
N PRO A 276 7.00 -8.04 2.77
CA PRO A 276 8.44 -8.15 2.93
C PRO A 276 9.06 -9.33 2.17
N PHE A 277 8.24 -10.27 1.70
CA PHE A 277 8.65 -11.46 0.96
C PHE A 277 8.57 -11.26 -0.57
N SER A 278 8.09 -10.10 -1.05
CA SER A 278 7.92 -9.85 -2.48
C SER A 278 9.26 -9.84 -3.23
N ARG A 279 9.42 -10.70 -4.22
CA ARG A 279 10.61 -10.73 -5.08
C ARG A 279 10.64 -9.57 -6.10
N ALA A 280 9.51 -8.92 -6.36
CA ALA A 280 9.45 -7.63 -7.04
C ALA A 280 9.69 -6.48 -6.05
N GLY A 281 10.22 -5.38 -6.54
CA GLY A 281 10.50 -4.19 -5.75
C GLY A 281 11.95 -3.72 -5.81
N ILE A 282 12.15 -2.49 -5.35
CA ILE A 282 13.44 -1.85 -5.26
C ILE A 282 13.90 -1.90 -3.80
N LEU A 283 14.98 -2.65 -3.57
CA LEU A 283 15.63 -2.75 -2.27
C LEU A 283 16.31 -1.44 -1.91
N ILE A 284 15.96 -0.85 -0.78
CA ILE A 284 16.62 0.35 -0.28
C ILE A 284 17.75 -0.05 0.64
N LYS A 285 18.98 0.19 0.20
CA LYS A 285 20.20 -0.31 0.84
C LYS A 285 21.06 0.82 1.35
N THR A 286 21.72 0.54 2.45
CA THR A 286 22.94 1.23 2.90
C THR A 286 24.11 0.28 2.78
N LYS A 287 25.33 0.74 3.06
CA LYS A 287 26.50 -0.14 3.18
C LYS A 287 26.26 -1.37 4.07
N ASP A 288 25.52 -1.21 5.16
CA ASP A 288 25.45 -2.22 6.22
C ASP A 288 24.17 -3.06 6.19
N ALA A 289 23.07 -2.55 5.61
CA ALA A 289 21.77 -3.20 5.68
C ALA A 289 20.81 -2.82 4.54
N ILE A 290 19.91 -3.76 4.25
CA ILE A 290 18.69 -3.52 3.47
C ILE A 290 17.61 -3.02 4.45
N LEU A 291 17.06 -1.84 4.17
CA LEU A 291 16.12 -1.15 5.06
C LEU A 291 14.67 -1.32 4.63
N ASP A 292 14.42 -1.45 3.31
CA ASP A 292 13.06 -1.52 2.80
C ASP A 292 12.99 -2.17 1.39
N ASN A 293 11.78 -2.48 0.91
CA ASN A 293 11.52 -2.99 -0.44
C ASN A 293 10.19 -2.46 -0.99
N HIS A 294 10.23 -1.58 -1.99
CA HIS A 294 9.03 -0.92 -2.54
C HIS A 294 9.06 -0.76 -4.07
N LEU A 295 7.88 -0.70 -4.68
CA LEU A 295 7.61 -0.15 -6.01
C LEU A 295 6.89 1.21 -5.91
N PHE A 296 6.65 1.71 -4.70
CA PHE A 296 6.06 3.02 -4.40
C PHE A 296 4.66 3.17 -4.99
N LYS A 297 4.40 4.23 -5.79
CA LYS A 297 3.11 4.40 -6.47
C LYS A 297 2.73 3.25 -7.41
N TYR A 298 3.66 2.34 -7.70
CA TYR A 298 3.47 1.16 -8.54
C TYR A 298 3.30 -0.14 -7.74
N ASP A 299 3.15 -0.10 -6.42
CA ASP A 299 3.01 -1.30 -5.57
C ASP A 299 1.82 -2.21 -5.98
N ASN A 300 0.83 -1.64 -6.66
CA ASN A 300 -0.37 -2.32 -7.18
C ASN A 300 -0.38 -2.46 -8.72
N ASP A 301 0.73 -2.13 -9.40
CA ASP A 301 0.83 -2.13 -10.85
C ASP A 301 1.47 -3.42 -11.37
N GLN A 302 0.72 -4.22 -12.11
CA GLN A 302 1.21 -5.53 -12.57
C GLN A 302 2.42 -5.44 -13.50
N ALA A 303 2.52 -4.36 -14.29
CA ALA A 303 3.70 -4.16 -15.12
C ALA A 303 4.96 -3.94 -14.28
N ALA A 304 4.81 -3.41 -13.07
CA ALA A 304 5.91 -3.21 -12.14
C ALA A 304 6.43 -4.53 -11.54
N TYR A 305 5.62 -5.59 -11.51
CA TYR A 305 6.00 -6.90 -10.96
C TYR A 305 7.06 -7.65 -11.79
N TYR A 306 7.40 -7.14 -12.96
CA TYR A 306 8.52 -7.62 -13.78
C TYR A 306 9.85 -7.00 -13.36
N PHE A 307 9.84 -6.00 -12.49
CA PHE A 307 11.04 -5.26 -12.10
C PHE A 307 11.43 -5.56 -10.65
N TRP A 308 12.73 -5.72 -10.48
CA TRP A 308 13.38 -5.75 -9.18
C TRP A 308 14.67 -4.95 -9.25
N GLY A 309 15.15 -4.45 -8.12
CA GLY A 309 16.32 -3.60 -8.12
C GLY A 309 16.88 -3.32 -6.74
N GLU A 310 17.92 -2.51 -6.72
CA GLU A 310 18.53 -2.01 -5.50
C GLU A 310 18.92 -0.54 -5.67
N VAL A 311 18.79 0.20 -4.59
CA VAL A 311 19.21 1.60 -4.48
C VAL A 311 20.13 1.69 -3.29
N HIS A 312 21.39 2.05 -3.52
CA HIS A 312 22.35 2.33 -2.45
C HIS A 312 22.33 3.81 -2.11
N CYS A 313 22.04 4.13 -0.85
CA CYS A 313 22.00 5.48 -0.31
C CYS A 313 22.64 5.55 1.09
N ASP A 314 23.96 5.77 1.15
CA ASP A 314 24.68 5.85 2.42
C ASP A 314 24.33 7.12 3.23
N GLY A 315 23.76 8.15 2.58
CA GLY A 315 23.23 9.33 3.27
C GLY A 315 22.17 9.00 4.33
N ILE A 316 21.42 7.91 4.15
CA ILE A 316 20.48 7.42 5.18
C ILE A 316 21.23 7.03 6.46
N ALA A 317 22.32 6.26 6.32
CA ALA A 317 23.13 5.82 7.45
C ALA A 317 23.73 7.01 8.21
N ILE A 318 24.25 8.01 7.49
CA ILE A 318 24.86 9.21 8.06
C ILE A 318 23.84 9.98 8.89
N LYS A 319 22.67 10.29 8.33
CA LYS A 319 21.62 11.06 9.03
C LYS A 319 21.10 10.34 10.27
N LEU A 320 20.96 9.01 10.21
CA LEU A 320 20.56 8.21 11.37
C LEU A 320 21.59 8.27 12.49
N ARG A 321 22.88 8.13 12.16
CA ARG A 321 23.97 8.25 13.14
C ARG A 321 24.03 9.67 13.74
N GLU A 322 23.86 10.71 12.93
CA GLU A 322 23.81 12.10 13.39
C GLU A 322 22.65 12.35 14.36
N ALA A 323 21.44 11.88 14.03
CA ALA A 323 20.28 12.00 14.92
C ALA A 323 20.55 11.37 16.29
N VAL A 324 21.10 10.14 16.31
CA VAL A 324 21.46 9.43 17.54
C VAL A 324 22.55 10.19 18.32
N LYS A 325 23.60 10.68 17.65
CA LYS A 325 24.68 11.47 18.29
C LYS A 325 24.15 12.74 18.96
N HIS A 326 23.14 13.37 18.36
CA HIS A 326 22.50 14.57 18.90
C HIS A 326 21.34 14.28 19.86
N GLY A 327 21.05 13.01 20.17
CA GLY A 327 19.93 12.62 21.02
C GLY A 327 18.57 13.01 20.47
N LYS A 328 18.46 13.16 19.13
CA LYS A 328 17.22 13.50 18.43
C LYS A 328 16.57 12.24 17.87
N GLU A 329 15.24 12.22 17.84
CA GLU A 329 14.53 11.25 17.02
C GLU A 329 14.78 11.54 15.54
N SER A 330 14.99 10.48 14.76
CA SER A 330 15.17 10.62 13.32
C SER A 330 13.82 10.68 12.63
N GLU A 331 13.60 11.71 11.82
CA GLU A 331 12.43 11.83 10.96
C GLU A 331 12.39 10.75 9.86
N ILE A 332 13.51 10.08 9.60
CA ILE A 332 13.72 9.11 8.52
C ILE A 332 13.25 7.71 8.92
N ILE A 333 13.04 7.43 10.21
CA ILE A 333 12.57 6.13 10.71
C ILE A 333 11.07 6.22 10.97
N ASP A 334 10.32 5.17 10.58
CA ASP A 334 8.91 5.10 10.96
C ASP A 334 8.74 4.96 12.49
N LEU A 335 7.61 5.43 13.03
CA LEU A 335 7.29 5.38 14.47
C LEU A 335 7.29 3.94 15.00
N THR A 336 6.88 2.97 14.19
CA THR A 336 6.91 1.55 14.53
C THR A 336 8.29 0.92 14.36
N ARG A 337 9.26 1.67 13.81
CA ARG A 337 10.63 1.24 13.51
C ARG A 337 10.69 0.07 12.51
N ASN A 338 9.64 -0.15 11.73
CA ASN A 338 9.51 -1.25 10.77
C ASN A 338 10.13 -0.98 9.39
N GLY A 339 10.67 0.22 9.17
CA GLY A 339 11.22 0.64 7.89
C GLY A 339 11.51 2.13 7.84
N LEU A 340 11.63 2.67 6.64
CA LEU A 340 11.84 4.09 6.42
C LEU A 340 10.51 4.86 6.50
N ASN A 341 10.56 6.07 7.07
CA ASN A 341 9.45 7.00 7.03
C ASN A 341 9.43 7.74 5.69
N TRP A 342 8.71 7.15 4.72
CA TRP A 342 8.49 7.73 3.39
C TRP A 342 7.69 9.05 3.39
N ARG A 343 7.22 9.53 4.55
CA ARG A 343 6.60 10.87 4.68
C ARG A 343 7.61 11.98 4.95
N SER A 344 8.83 11.64 5.36
CA SER A 344 9.89 12.64 5.59
C SER A 344 10.36 13.26 4.26
N ASP A 345 10.81 14.51 4.32
CA ASP A 345 11.24 15.23 3.11
C ASP A 345 12.42 14.54 2.43
N TYR A 346 13.36 14.02 3.22
CA TYR A 346 14.51 13.27 2.69
C TYR A 346 14.11 11.96 2.00
N CYS A 347 13.24 11.16 2.60
CA CYS A 347 12.76 9.92 1.97
C CYS A 347 11.91 10.19 0.73
N LYS A 348 11.08 11.25 0.73
CA LYS A 348 10.33 11.68 -0.46
C LYS A 348 11.24 12.07 -1.61
N ALA A 349 12.34 12.77 -1.32
CA ALA A 349 13.32 13.15 -2.33
C ALA A 349 13.96 11.89 -2.97
N ILE A 350 14.34 10.90 -2.15
CA ILE A 350 14.85 9.61 -2.64
C ILE A 350 13.79 8.86 -3.46
N GLN A 351 12.56 8.75 -2.94
CA GLN A 351 11.44 8.11 -3.64
C GLN A 351 11.22 8.72 -5.01
N LYS A 352 11.21 10.05 -5.12
CA LYS A 352 11.02 10.76 -6.39
C LYS A 352 12.08 10.35 -7.42
N VAL A 353 13.35 10.32 -7.04
CA VAL A 353 14.45 9.91 -7.93
C VAL A 353 14.23 8.49 -8.43
N ILE A 354 13.83 7.56 -7.55
CA ILE A 354 13.58 6.16 -7.92
C ILE A 354 12.36 6.05 -8.86
N GLU A 355 11.26 6.74 -8.54
CA GLU A 355 10.06 6.74 -9.37
C GLU A 355 10.28 7.32 -10.76
N GLU A 356 11.12 8.35 -10.90
CA GLU A 356 11.50 8.92 -12.20
C GLU A 356 12.20 7.88 -13.10
N GLN A 357 13.00 7.00 -12.53
CA GLN A 357 13.63 5.88 -13.26
C GLN A 357 12.64 4.74 -13.57
N LEU A 358 11.75 4.42 -12.62
CA LEU A 358 10.74 3.35 -12.79
C LEU A 358 9.66 3.70 -13.82
N THR A 359 9.22 4.96 -13.86
CA THR A 359 8.11 5.43 -14.69
C THR A 359 8.23 4.99 -16.16
N PRO A 360 9.32 5.29 -16.89
CA PRO A 360 9.45 4.92 -18.30
C PRO A 360 9.49 3.40 -18.51
N LEU A 361 10.13 2.64 -17.60
CA LEU A 361 10.23 1.18 -17.67
C LEU A 361 8.87 0.52 -17.54
N ILE A 362 8.08 0.95 -16.55
CA ILE A 362 6.75 0.41 -16.27
C ILE A 362 5.79 0.77 -17.41
N GLN A 363 5.83 2.01 -17.91
CA GLN A 363 5.01 2.41 -19.06
C GLN A 363 5.34 1.61 -20.32
N LYS A 364 6.62 1.31 -20.56
CA LYS A 364 7.05 0.45 -21.67
C LYS A 364 6.51 -0.97 -21.47
N LYS A 365 6.68 -1.55 -20.28
CA LYS A 365 6.20 -2.90 -19.96
C LYS A 365 4.67 -3.01 -20.09
N LYS A 366 3.92 -2.00 -19.64
CA LYS A 366 2.45 -1.94 -19.85
C LYS A 366 2.09 -2.08 -21.33
N LYS A 367 2.74 -1.30 -22.19
CA LYS A 367 2.50 -1.36 -23.64
C LYS A 367 2.88 -2.71 -24.24
N GLU A 368 3.91 -3.38 -23.71
CA GLU A 368 4.30 -4.73 -24.14
C GLU A 368 3.27 -5.78 -23.71
N LEU A 369 2.81 -5.73 -22.45
CA LEU A 369 1.77 -6.62 -21.94
C LEU A 369 0.43 -6.42 -22.65
N GLU A 370 0.10 -5.19 -23.05
CA GLU A 370 -1.07 -4.88 -23.87
C GLU A 370 -0.97 -5.39 -25.32
N LYS A 371 0.26 -5.57 -25.84
CA LYS A 371 0.54 -6.09 -27.19
C LYS A 371 0.66 -7.62 -27.23
N GLY A 372 0.90 -8.28 -26.10
CA GLY A 372 0.89 -9.75 -25.99
C GLY A 372 -0.46 -10.33 -26.40
N GLU A 373 -0.44 -11.40 -27.20
CA GLU A 373 -1.56 -12.21 -27.73
C GLU A 373 -2.99 -11.63 -27.63
N LYS A 374 -3.28 -10.55 -28.35
CA LYS A 374 -4.65 -10.30 -28.82
C LYS A 374 -4.87 -11.11 -30.09
N LYS A 375 -5.46 -12.31 -29.98
CA LYS A 375 -6.10 -12.94 -31.13
C LYS A 375 -7.12 -11.96 -31.71
N GLU A 376 -7.04 -11.70 -33.00
CA GLU A 376 -7.91 -10.71 -33.64
C GLU A 376 -9.38 -11.17 -33.56
N VAL A 377 -10.23 -10.32 -33.00
CA VAL A 377 -11.66 -10.59 -32.87
C VAL A 377 -12.28 -10.75 -34.26
N SER A 378 -13.00 -11.86 -34.47
CA SER A 378 -13.66 -12.18 -35.73
C SER A 378 -14.67 -11.09 -36.14
N GLN A 379 -14.98 -10.96 -37.43
CA GLN A 379 -16.03 -10.03 -37.89
C GLN A 379 -17.42 -10.37 -37.34
N ALA A 380 -17.71 -11.67 -37.12
CA ALA A 380 -18.96 -12.11 -36.52
C ALA A 380 -19.04 -11.69 -35.04
N THR A 381 -17.98 -11.94 -34.27
CA THR A 381 -17.88 -11.50 -32.88
C THR A 381 -17.98 -9.97 -32.77
N LYS A 382 -17.29 -9.21 -33.63
CA LYS A 382 -17.39 -7.73 -33.69
C LYS A 382 -18.84 -7.27 -33.89
N LYS A 383 -19.60 -7.93 -34.78
CA LYS A 383 -21.01 -7.60 -35.04
C LYS A 383 -21.88 -7.86 -33.80
N ILE A 384 -21.69 -8.97 -33.10
CA ILE A 384 -22.40 -9.28 -31.84
C ILE A 384 -22.10 -8.18 -30.80
N LEU A 385 -20.83 -7.88 -30.55
CA LEU A 385 -20.42 -6.87 -29.57
C LEU A 385 -20.95 -5.46 -29.91
N GLN A 386 -20.96 -5.09 -31.19
CA GLN A 386 -21.52 -3.81 -31.64
C GLN A 386 -23.02 -3.73 -31.39
N ASN A 387 -23.76 -4.82 -31.63
CA ASN A 387 -25.19 -4.84 -31.36
C ASN A 387 -25.48 -4.76 -29.85
N ILE A 388 -24.65 -5.39 -29.02
CA ILE A 388 -24.73 -5.23 -27.56
C ILE A 388 -24.52 -3.76 -27.17
N CYS A 389 -23.48 -3.10 -27.70
CA CYS A 389 -23.27 -1.66 -27.44
C CYS A 389 -24.50 -0.83 -27.84
N ASN A 390 -25.07 -1.08 -29.02
CA ASN A 390 -26.28 -0.38 -29.50
C ASN A 390 -27.50 -0.62 -28.58
N LEU A 391 -27.64 -1.84 -28.04
CA LEU A 391 -28.69 -2.19 -27.09
C LEU A 391 -28.52 -1.43 -25.77
N LEU A 392 -27.32 -1.45 -25.21
CA LEU A 392 -27.01 -0.74 -23.96
C LEU A 392 -27.20 0.77 -24.12
N ASP A 393 -26.81 1.31 -25.27
CA ASP A 393 -27.06 2.71 -25.63
C ASP A 393 -28.55 3.03 -25.69
N LYS A 394 -29.36 2.13 -26.27
CA LYS A 394 -30.82 2.27 -26.29
C LYS A 394 -31.39 2.30 -24.87
N PHE A 395 -30.92 1.42 -23.99
CA PHE A 395 -31.33 1.41 -22.58
C PHE A 395 -30.90 2.66 -21.83
N ALA A 396 -29.65 3.11 -22.00
CA ALA A 396 -29.17 4.35 -21.41
C ALA A 396 -29.98 5.56 -21.89
N ARG A 397 -30.27 5.66 -23.20
CA ARG A 397 -31.14 6.71 -23.77
C ARG A 397 -32.57 6.66 -23.22
N SER A 398 -33.06 5.49 -22.81
CA SER A 398 -34.39 5.37 -22.21
C SER A 398 -34.44 5.81 -20.75
N GLU A 399 -33.32 5.76 -20.02
CA GLU A 399 -33.18 6.41 -18.70
C GLU A 399 -32.97 7.93 -18.83
N PHE A 400 -32.29 8.37 -19.88
CA PHE A 400 -31.81 9.75 -20.01
C PHE A 400 -32.30 10.43 -21.30
N ARG A 401 -33.60 10.33 -21.63
CA ARG A 401 -34.16 10.84 -22.90
C ARG A 401 -33.63 12.25 -23.21
N GLU A 402 -32.80 12.31 -24.26
CA GLU A 402 -32.17 13.49 -24.87
C GLU A 402 -31.11 14.22 -24.01
N TRP A 403 -29.83 13.97 -24.29
CA TRP A 403 -28.73 14.83 -23.89
C TRP A 403 -28.78 16.13 -24.71
N GLU A 404 -29.61 17.05 -24.26
CA GLU A 404 -29.26 18.47 -24.15
C GLU A 404 -29.19 18.80 -22.66
N GLY A 405 -28.67 19.96 -22.28
CA GLY A 405 -28.60 20.39 -20.87
C GLY A 405 -29.95 20.29 -20.13
N PRO A 406 -29.96 20.47 -18.80
CA PRO A 406 -31.04 20.03 -17.93
C PRO A 406 -32.35 20.69 -18.33
N LEU A 407 -33.27 19.91 -18.88
CA LEU A 407 -34.63 20.36 -19.13
C LEU A 407 -35.59 19.22 -18.82
N TYR A 408 -36.55 19.56 -17.95
CA TYR A 408 -37.48 18.68 -17.26
C TYR A 408 -36.90 17.91 -16.07
N ARG A 409 -36.33 18.65 -15.12
CA ARG A 409 -36.54 18.33 -13.72
C ARG A 409 -37.69 19.17 -13.19
N GLU A 410 -38.68 18.51 -12.60
CA GLU A 410 -39.55 19.17 -11.64
C GLU A 410 -38.70 19.44 -10.39
N TYR A 411 -38.29 20.68 -10.20
CA TYR A 411 -37.61 21.08 -8.97
C TYR A 411 -38.70 21.34 -7.95
N GLN A 412 -38.86 20.46 -6.96
CA GLN A 412 -39.79 20.69 -5.85
C GLN A 412 -39.19 21.62 -4.78
N GLU A 413 -37.87 21.77 -4.76
CA GLU A 413 -37.10 22.52 -3.76
C GLU A 413 -35.94 23.31 -4.39
N LEU A 414 -35.25 24.13 -3.59
CA LEU A 414 -34.05 24.85 -4.02
C LEU A 414 -32.90 23.88 -4.28
N ASN A 415 -32.27 23.98 -5.45
CA ASN A 415 -31.20 23.08 -5.87
C ASN A 415 -29.93 23.85 -6.28
N LEU A 416 -28.76 23.31 -5.91
CA LEU A 416 -27.46 23.80 -6.36
C LEU A 416 -26.70 22.67 -7.06
N LEU A 417 -26.37 22.87 -8.33
CA LEU A 417 -25.76 21.86 -9.19
C LEU A 417 -24.40 22.29 -9.74
N PRO A 418 -23.43 21.35 -9.85
CA PRO A 418 -23.44 20.01 -9.26
C PRO A 418 -23.36 20.03 -7.72
N ALA A 419 -23.85 18.99 -7.05
CA ALA A 419 -23.80 18.84 -5.59
C ALA A 419 -22.38 18.49 -5.08
N PHE A 420 -21.54 17.90 -5.93
CA PHE A 420 -20.11 17.73 -5.68
C PHE A 420 -19.33 18.02 -6.97
N THR A 421 -18.21 18.73 -6.88
CA THR A 421 -17.31 18.92 -8.01
C THR A 421 -15.85 19.07 -7.58
N SER A 422 -14.94 18.59 -8.43
CA SER A 422 -13.51 18.85 -8.30
C SER A 422 -13.09 19.93 -9.29
N ILE A 423 -12.40 20.96 -8.82
CA ILE A 423 -12.03 22.14 -9.61
C ILE A 423 -10.52 22.33 -9.62
N GLU A 424 -9.99 22.80 -10.74
CA GLU A 424 -8.56 23.11 -10.86
C GLU A 424 -8.21 24.43 -10.19
N VAL A 425 -7.00 24.52 -9.65
CA VAL A 425 -6.45 25.76 -9.08
C VAL A 425 -6.44 26.88 -10.14
N ASN A 426 -6.88 28.07 -9.74
CA ASN A 426 -6.95 29.29 -10.53
C ASN A 426 -7.84 29.23 -11.78
N LYS A 427 -8.67 28.19 -11.93
CA LYS A 427 -9.61 28.05 -13.04
C LYS A 427 -11.04 28.27 -12.56
N PRO A 428 -11.78 29.25 -13.11
CA PRO A 428 -13.18 29.45 -12.77
C PRO A 428 -14.04 28.24 -13.15
N HIS A 429 -14.81 27.74 -12.19
CA HIS A 429 -15.76 26.65 -12.38
C HIS A 429 -17.19 27.14 -12.11
N SER A 430 -18.15 26.70 -12.92
CA SER A 430 -19.54 27.18 -12.83
C SER A 430 -20.40 26.26 -11.97
N LEU A 431 -21.17 26.85 -11.05
CA LEU A 431 -22.28 26.21 -10.34
C LEU A 431 -23.59 26.88 -10.77
N THR A 432 -24.71 26.17 -10.70
CA THR A 432 -26.02 26.69 -11.12
C THR A 432 -27.08 26.40 -10.08
N ILE A 433 -27.80 27.46 -9.70
CA ILE A 433 -28.95 27.39 -8.79
C ILE A 433 -30.21 27.20 -9.62
N TYR A 434 -31.09 26.32 -9.18
CA TYR A 434 -32.45 26.17 -9.70
C TYR A 434 -33.44 26.29 -8.55
N ALA A 435 -34.52 27.03 -8.76
CA ALA A 435 -35.60 27.20 -7.79
C ALA A 435 -36.96 27.10 -8.50
N PRO A 436 -37.93 26.35 -7.94
CA PRO A 436 -39.29 26.35 -8.47
C PRO A 436 -39.91 27.74 -8.43
N LYS A 437 -40.82 27.99 -9.37
CA LYS A 437 -41.58 29.23 -9.46
C LYS A 437 -42.40 29.50 -8.21
N GLU A 438 -42.99 28.48 -7.61
CA GLU A 438 -43.77 28.59 -6.37
C GLU A 438 -42.89 29.10 -5.21
N LEU A 439 -41.66 28.59 -5.12
CA LEU A 439 -40.70 29.02 -4.10
C LEU A 439 -40.24 30.47 -4.33
N CYS A 440 -40.02 30.84 -5.59
CA CYS A 440 -39.67 32.21 -5.95
C CYS A 440 -40.82 33.20 -5.73
N GLN A 441 -42.08 32.76 -5.89
CA GLN A 441 -43.26 33.55 -5.57
C GLN A 441 -43.40 33.77 -4.06
N ALA A 442 -43.08 32.75 -3.24
CA ALA A 442 -43.19 32.81 -1.78
C ALA A 442 -42.09 33.66 -1.12
N PHE A 443 -40.84 33.56 -1.59
CA PHE A 443 -39.67 34.16 -0.91
C PHE A 443 -38.89 35.17 -1.78
N GLY A 444 -39.37 35.47 -2.98
CA GLY A 444 -38.70 36.34 -3.95
C GLY A 444 -37.64 35.61 -4.78
N HIS A 445 -36.89 36.37 -5.59
CA HIS A 445 -35.90 35.82 -6.54
C HIS A 445 -34.45 35.92 -6.07
N LYS A 446 -34.20 36.47 -4.88
CA LYS A 446 -32.86 36.79 -4.41
C LYS A 446 -32.32 35.67 -3.52
N VAL A 447 -31.32 34.95 -4.04
CA VAL A 447 -30.64 33.85 -3.34
C VAL A 447 -29.35 34.36 -2.71
N THR A 448 -29.10 33.94 -1.47
CA THR A 448 -27.82 34.19 -0.79
C THR A 448 -26.91 32.99 -1.00
N VAL A 449 -25.75 33.20 -1.61
CA VAL A 449 -24.70 32.20 -1.83
C VAL A 449 -23.53 32.47 -0.90
N LYS A 450 -23.08 31.45 -0.17
CA LYS A 450 -21.95 31.54 0.77
C LYS A 450 -20.95 30.40 0.52
N SER A 451 -19.68 30.74 0.48
CA SER A 451 -18.58 29.78 0.62
C SER A 451 -18.09 29.81 2.07
N ASP A 452 -17.90 28.65 2.68
CA ASP A 452 -17.36 28.53 4.03
C ASP A 452 -15.82 28.56 4.07
N ASN A 453 -15.14 28.47 2.92
CA ASN A 453 -13.70 28.39 2.82
C ASN A 453 -13.11 29.45 1.88
N SER A 454 -12.16 30.24 2.39
CA SER A 454 -11.43 31.27 1.64
C SER A 454 -10.57 30.77 0.49
N SER A 455 -10.28 29.47 0.48
CA SER A 455 -9.56 28.79 -0.61
C SER A 455 -10.46 28.48 -1.81
N VAL A 456 -11.79 28.62 -1.68
CA VAL A 456 -12.75 28.49 -2.80
C VAL A 456 -13.76 29.66 -2.78
N PRO A 457 -13.33 30.90 -3.08
CA PRO A 457 -14.24 32.03 -3.12
C PRO A 457 -15.13 32.05 -4.37
N ILE A 458 -16.23 32.79 -4.25
CA ILE A 458 -17.14 33.13 -5.34
C ILE A 458 -16.53 34.25 -6.18
N LEU A 459 -16.49 34.06 -7.50
CA LEU A 459 -16.06 35.05 -8.47
C LEU A 459 -17.24 35.93 -8.88
N LEU A 460 -17.15 37.23 -8.59
CA LEU A 460 -18.22 38.18 -8.88
C LEU A 460 -18.27 38.53 -10.38
N PRO A 461 -19.45 38.55 -11.04
CA PRO A 461 -19.57 38.85 -12.47
C PRO A 461 -18.98 40.21 -12.84
N GLY A 462 -18.38 40.30 -14.02
CA GLY A 462 -17.85 41.56 -14.56
C GLY A 462 -16.62 42.12 -13.82
N SER A 463 -16.05 41.39 -12.87
CA SER A 463 -14.86 41.79 -12.12
C SER A 463 -13.93 40.61 -11.82
N LYS A 464 -12.67 40.89 -11.44
CA LYS A 464 -11.77 39.87 -10.85
C LYS A 464 -11.91 39.78 -9.32
N ARG A 465 -12.96 40.37 -8.75
CA ARG A 465 -13.16 40.39 -7.28
C ARG A 465 -13.70 39.06 -6.79
N LEU A 466 -13.21 38.66 -5.62
CA LEU A 466 -13.53 37.40 -4.95
C LEU A 466 -14.29 37.71 -3.65
N SER A 467 -15.34 36.97 -3.37
CA SER A 467 -16.13 37.11 -2.14
C SER A 467 -16.47 35.74 -1.56
N LEU A 468 -16.70 35.66 -0.25
CA LEU A 468 -17.26 34.48 0.41
C LEU A 468 -18.78 34.54 0.53
N LEU A 469 -19.38 35.68 0.20
CA LEU A 469 -20.82 35.89 0.26
C LEU A 469 -21.26 36.70 -0.96
N TRP A 470 -22.31 36.25 -1.65
CA TRP A 470 -22.88 37.00 -2.75
C TRP A 470 -24.40 36.80 -2.83
N ASN A 471 -25.11 37.89 -3.09
CA ASN A 471 -26.55 37.87 -3.31
C ASN A 471 -26.84 37.92 -4.81
N ILE A 472 -27.58 36.93 -5.30
CA ILE A 472 -27.82 36.70 -6.72
C ILE A 472 -29.33 36.74 -6.98
N ASN A 473 -29.76 37.49 -8.00
CA ASN A 473 -31.13 37.39 -8.49
C ASN A 473 -31.22 36.28 -9.54
N LEU A 474 -32.19 35.38 -9.38
CA LEU A 474 -32.50 34.34 -10.35
C LEU A 474 -33.29 34.91 -11.53
N ASP A 475 -33.05 34.38 -12.72
CA ASP A 475 -33.81 34.70 -13.93
C ASP A 475 -34.79 33.56 -14.23
N GLN A 476 -35.89 33.85 -14.93
CA GLN A 476 -36.78 32.79 -15.39
C GLN A 476 -36.04 31.90 -16.41
N HIS A 477 -36.17 30.58 -16.28
CA HIS A 477 -35.48 29.65 -17.17
C HIS A 477 -36.04 29.75 -18.60
N PRO A 478 -35.18 29.87 -19.64
CA PRO A 478 -35.62 30.20 -21.00
C PRO A 478 -36.52 29.16 -21.66
N VAL A 479 -36.50 27.93 -21.16
CA VAL A 479 -37.26 26.79 -21.73
C VAL A 479 -38.25 26.18 -20.74
N ASN A 480 -38.12 26.44 -19.43
CA ASN A 480 -39.07 25.95 -18.42
C ASN A 480 -39.61 27.14 -17.61
N SER A 481 -40.82 27.57 -17.92
CA SER A 481 -41.42 28.75 -17.30
C SER A 481 -41.70 28.60 -15.80
N ASP A 482 -41.68 27.37 -15.27
CA ASP A 482 -41.98 27.07 -13.87
C ASP A 482 -40.71 26.95 -13.00
N VAL A 483 -39.55 27.31 -13.56
CA VAL A 483 -38.27 27.27 -12.86
C VAL A 483 -37.51 28.58 -13.06
N TYR A 484 -36.88 29.05 -11.99
CA TYR A 484 -35.92 30.14 -12.01
C TYR A 484 -34.51 29.57 -11.84
N TYR A 485 -33.53 30.21 -12.46
CA TYR A 485 -32.14 29.75 -12.43
C TYR A 485 -31.13 30.90 -12.44
N LYS A 486 -29.92 30.60 -11.98
CA LYS A 486 -28.74 31.44 -12.25
C LYS A 486 -27.46 30.64 -12.08
N SER A 487 -26.52 30.85 -12.98
CA SER A 487 -25.15 30.33 -12.83
C SER A 487 -24.21 31.37 -12.21
N PHE A 488 -23.31 30.90 -11.36
CA PHE A 488 -22.21 31.68 -10.78
C PHE A 488 -20.91 30.87 -10.81
N LYS A 489 -19.78 31.54 -10.60
CA LYS A 489 -18.47 30.90 -10.66
C LYS A 489 -17.77 30.88 -9.31
N VAL A 490 -17.00 29.83 -9.06
CA VAL A 490 -16.06 29.71 -7.94
C VAL A 490 -14.65 29.48 -8.49
N ILE A 491 -13.62 29.81 -7.71
CA ILE A 491 -12.21 29.60 -8.10
C ILE A 491 -11.47 28.93 -6.93
N GLY A 492 -10.76 27.84 -7.19
CA GLY A 492 -9.87 27.22 -6.22
C GLY A 492 -8.52 27.95 -6.14
N LYS A 493 -8.03 28.28 -4.94
CA LYS A 493 -6.73 28.94 -4.73
C LYS A 493 -5.62 27.99 -4.29
N GLU A 494 -5.96 26.96 -3.53
CA GLU A 494 -5.02 26.04 -2.88
C GLU A 494 -5.43 24.59 -3.15
N ILE A 495 -4.47 23.73 -3.48
CA ILE A 495 -4.69 22.30 -3.75
C ILE A 495 -5.13 21.57 -2.47
N ASP A 496 -5.96 20.54 -2.62
CA ASP A 496 -6.46 19.67 -1.54
C ASP A 496 -7.28 20.40 -0.46
N LYS A 497 -7.79 21.59 -0.79
CA LYS A 497 -8.80 22.28 0.01
C LYS A 497 -10.20 21.98 -0.50
N GLU A 498 -11.15 21.90 0.41
CA GLU A 498 -12.56 21.71 0.12
C GLU A 498 -13.40 22.84 0.69
N ALA A 499 -14.53 23.13 0.06
CA ALA A 499 -15.47 24.16 0.49
C ALA A 499 -16.91 23.69 0.33
N TYR A 500 -17.76 24.06 1.28
CA TYR A 500 -19.20 23.94 1.18
C TYR A 500 -19.75 25.27 0.65
N ILE A 501 -20.27 25.22 -0.57
CA ILE A 501 -20.99 26.32 -1.20
C ILE A 501 -22.47 26.16 -0.86
N SER A 502 -22.98 26.99 0.03
CA SER A 502 -24.38 26.97 0.47
C SER A 502 -25.18 28.04 -0.27
N CYS A 503 -26.39 27.68 -0.69
CA CYS A 503 -27.39 28.59 -1.26
C CYS A 503 -28.64 28.59 -0.39
N SER A 504 -29.20 29.78 -0.14
CA SER A 504 -30.42 29.93 0.65
C SER A 504 -31.43 30.89 0.02
N LEU A 505 -32.70 30.48 0.02
CA LEU A 505 -33.85 31.27 -0.44
C LEU A 505 -34.99 31.09 0.56
N GLY A 506 -35.28 32.13 1.35
CA GLY A 506 -36.24 32.02 2.45
C GLY A 506 -35.79 31.00 3.50
N ASN A 507 -36.62 29.99 3.75
CA ASN A 507 -36.32 28.87 4.66
C ASN A 507 -35.61 27.68 3.97
N GLN A 508 -35.53 27.66 2.64
CA GLN A 508 -34.90 26.60 1.87
C GLN A 508 -33.38 26.79 1.81
N LYS A 509 -32.64 25.68 1.96
CA LYS A 509 -31.18 25.65 1.90
C LYS A 509 -30.70 24.43 1.12
N THR A 510 -29.63 24.62 0.36
CA THR A 510 -28.97 23.55 -0.41
C THR A 510 -27.46 23.82 -0.44
N GLU A 511 -26.66 22.78 -0.63
CA GLU A 511 -25.20 22.86 -0.55
C GLU A 511 -24.52 22.09 -1.68
N SER A 512 -23.33 22.56 -2.06
CA SER A 512 -22.44 21.90 -3.02
C SER A 512 -21.05 21.81 -2.43
N ILE A 513 -20.44 20.64 -2.51
CA ILE A 513 -19.07 20.38 -2.03
C ILE A 513 -18.10 20.58 -3.18
N VAL A 514 -17.12 21.46 -3.00
CA VAL A 514 -16.13 21.80 -4.03
C VAL A 514 -14.74 21.46 -3.53
N LYS A 515 -14.06 20.51 -4.17
CA LYS A 515 -12.67 20.12 -3.86
C LYS A 515 -11.70 20.69 -4.89
N VAL A 516 -10.62 21.31 -4.44
CA VAL A 516 -9.58 21.84 -5.33
C VAL A 516 -8.53 20.76 -5.59
N VAL A 517 -8.30 20.45 -6.86
CA VAL A 517 -7.36 19.41 -7.30
C VAL A 517 -6.24 20.01 -8.15
N GLN A 518 -5.09 19.33 -8.19
CA GLN A 518 -3.99 19.69 -9.09
C GLN A 518 -4.44 19.52 -10.55
N LYS A 519 -3.86 20.35 -11.44
CA LYS A 519 -4.10 20.34 -12.89
C LYS A 519 -4.14 18.90 -13.42
N ILE A 520 -5.30 18.48 -13.91
CA ILE A 520 -5.44 17.23 -14.65
C ILE A 520 -4.74 17.47 -15.99
N GLU A 521 -3.54 16.92 -16.18
CA GLU A 521 -2.91 16.87 -17.50
C GLU A 521 -3.68 15.90 -18.40
N GLU A 522 -4.78 16.36 -19.01
CA GLU A 522 -5.24 15.78 -20.26
C GLU A 522 -4.34 16.26 -21.39
N LYS A 523 -3.17 15.62 -21.55
CA LYS A 523 -2.51 15.60 -22.87
C LYS A 523 -3.30 14.66 -23.77
N ILE A 524 -4.40 15.17 -24.32
CA ILE A 524 -5.03 14.58 -25.49
C ILE A 524 -4.20 15.05 -26.71
N PRO A 525 -3.52 14.15 -27.45
CA PRO A 525 -2.86 14.52 -28.69
C PRO A 525 -3.88 15.11 -29.66
N ASP A 526 -3.50 16.14 -30.44
CA ASP A 526 -4.37 16.79 -31.43
C ASP A 526 -5.00 15.81 -32.46
N SER A 527 -4.52 14.57 -32.53
CA SER A 527 -5.13 13.48 -33.32
C SER A 527 -6.50 12.99 -32.81
N PHE A 528 -6.95 13.40 -31.62
CA PHE A 528 -8.24 13.00 -31.02
C PHE A 528 -9.36 14.05 -31.20
N LYS A 529 -9.12 15.15 -31.91
CA LYS A 529 -10.14 16.19 -32.21
C LYS A 529 -11.24 15.78 -33.20
N LYS A 530 -11.39 14.49 -33.50
CA LYS A 530 -12.60 13.96 -34.14
C LYS A 530 -13.39 13.19 -33.10
N LYS A 531 -14.29 13.88 -32.40
CA LYS A 531 -15.47 13.23 -31.79
C LYS A 531 -16.16 12.43 -32.91
N LYS A 532 -15.88 11.13 -33.01
CA LYS A 532 -16.89 10.23 -33.57
C LYS A 532 -18.04 10.26 -32.57
N LYS A 533 -19.26 10.49 -33.04
CA LYS A 533 -20.49 10.43 -32.25
C LYS A 533 -20.60 9.02 -31.64
N GLY A 534 -20.03 8.79 -30.45
CA GLY A 534 -20.09 7.53 -29.71
C GLY A 534 -21.16 7.60 -28.63
N GLY A 535 -21.88 6.51 -28.41
CA GLY A 535 -22.93 6.42 -27.38
C GLY A 535 -22.36 6.18 -25.97
N PHE A 536 -23.26 5.89 -25.03
CA PHE A 536 -22.98 5.67 -23.61
C PHE A 536 -21.95 4.55 -23.40
N ILE A 537 -22.08 3.44 -24.15
CA ILE A 537 -21.06 2.39 -24.28
C ILE A 537 -20.63 2.33 -25.75
N SER A 538 -19.38 2.70 -26.01
CA SER A 538 -18.83 2.80 -27.36
C SER A 538 -18.11 1.54 -27.83
N ASN A 539 -17.67 0.68 -26.91
CA ASN A 539 -16.96 -0.56 -27.27
C ASN A 539 -16.97 -1.59 -26.13
N ILE A 540 -16.79 -2.87 -26.48
CA ILE A 540 -16.53 -3.97 -25.54
C ILE A 540 -15.26 -4.69 -26.02
N VAL A 541 -14.25 -4.79 -25.16
CA VAL A 541 -12.95 -5.36 -25.47
C VAL A 541 -12.52 -6.36 -24.42
N SER A 542 -11.78 -7.39 -24.84
CA SER A 542 -11.10 -8.28 -23.92
C SER A 542 -9.82 -7.66 -23.37
N ASN A 543 -9.46 -8.07 -22.16
CA ASN A 543 -8.22 -7.72 -21.50
C ASN A 543 -7.61 -8.99 -20.89
N ILE A 544 -6.38 -9.30 -21.30
CA ILE A 544 -5.64 -10.50 -20.87
C ILE A 544 -4.78 -10.26 -19.61
N THR A 545 -4.97 -9.14 -18.93
CA THR A 545 -4.28 -8.81 -17.67
C THR A 545 -4.45 -9.96 -16.67
N SER A 546 -3.34 -10.54 -16.21
CA SER A 546 -3.30 -11.68 -15.29
C SER A 546 -3.69 -11.27 -13.87
N ASN A 547 -4.59 -11.99 -13.20
CA ASN A 547 -5.06 -11.67 -11.84
C ASN A 547 -5.65 -10.24 -11.65
N PRO A 548 -6.70 -9.85 -12.39
CA PRO A 548 -7.34 -8.55 -12.24
C PRO A 548 -8.22 -8.51 -10.98
N ILE A 549 -8.33 -7.34 -10.35
CA ILE A 549 -9.12 -7.14 -9.12
C ILE A 549 -10.65 -7.22 -9.36
N GLN A 550 -11.08 -7.12 -10.62
CA GLN A 550 -12.48 -7.17 -11.04
C GLN A 550 -12.62 -7.91 -12.36
N ARG A 551 -13.81 -8.46 -12.62
CA ARG A 551 -14.11 -9.26 -13.82
C ARG A 551 -14.33 -8.40 -15.07
N VAL A 552 -14.80 -7.18 -14.86
CA VAL A 552 -15.18 -6.21 -15.89
C VAL A 552 -14.94 -4.79 -15.37
N GLU A 553 -14.53 -3.88 -16.25
CA GLU A 553 -14.31 -2.47 -15.94
C GLU A 553 -14.87 -1.59 -17.05
N TYR A 554 -15.41 -0.42 -16.70
CA TYR A 554 -15.80 0.60 -17.66
C TYR A 554 -14.82 1.79 -17.63
N GLU A 555 -14.20 2.10 -18.77
CA GLU A 555 -13.31 3.24 -18.93
C GLU A 555 -14.08 4.44 -19.50
N GLU A 556 -14.48 5.36 -18.62
CA GLU A 556 -15.34 6.49 -18.97
C GLU A 556 -14.77 7.39 -20.08
N GLY A 557 -13.46 7.65 -20.10
CA GLY A 557 -12.83 8.50 -21.10
C GLY A 557 -12.91 7.97 -22.54
N ARG A 558 -13.13 6.66 -22.71
CA ARG A 558 -13.29 6.01 -24.03
C ARG A 558 -14.67 5.40 -24.25
N GLY A 559 -15.49 5.32 -23.19
CA GLY A 559 -16.76 4.60 -23.20
C GLY A 559 -16.58 3.09 -23.45
N GLU A 560 -15.45 2.49 -23.07
CA GLU A 560 -15.14 1.09 -23.35
C GLU A 560 -15.36 0.20 -22.12
N MET A 561 -16.00 -0.96 -22.31
CA MET A 561 -16.01 -2.02 -21.32
C MET A 561 -14.87 -3.01 -21.56
N LYS A 562 -14.03 -3.22 -20.54
CA LYS A 562 -12.93 -4.19 -20.57
C LYS A 562 -13.34 -5.46 -19.81
N ILE A 563 -13.37 -6.58 -20.52
CA ILE A 563 -13.63 -7.91 -19.95
C ILE A 563 -12.30 -8.59 -19.66
N TYR A 564 -12.07 -8.92 -18.39
CA TYR A 564 -10.83 -9.55 -17.99
C TYR A 564 -10.88 -11.06 -18.16
N THR A 565 -10.42 -11.55 -19.31
CA THR A 565 -10.55 -12.97 -19.71
C THR A 565 -9.66 -13.90 -18.89
N GLN A 566 -8.61 -13.37 -18.26
CA GLN A 566 -7.74 -14.11 -17.33
C GLN A 566 -8.23 -14.11 -15.87
N PHE A 567 -9.41 -13.57 -15.57
CA PHE A 567 -9.97 -13.62 -14.22
C PHE A 567 -10.38 -15.06 -13.84
N PRO A 568 -10.05 -15.55 -12.62
CA PRO A 568 -10.46 -16.87 -12.15
C PRO A 568 -11.99 -17.03 -12.20
N GLY A 569 -12.48 -17.94 -13.05
CA GLY A 569 -13.91 -18.16 -13.28
C GLY A 569 -14.43 -17.61 -14.61
N ILE A 570 -13.71 -16.71 -15.28
CA ILE A 570 -14.02 -16.25 -16.65
C ILE A 570 -13.27 -17.06 -17.71
N GLN A 571 -12.04 -17.48 -17.40
CA GLN A 571 -11.14 -18.22 -18.31
C GLN A 571 -11.76 -19.47 -18.97
N ARG A 572 -12.76 -20.10 -18.33
CA ARG A 572 -13.43 -21.31 -18.86
C ARG A 572 -14.55 -21.01 -19.87
N TYR A 573 -14.97 -19.74 -19.95
CA TYR A 573 -16.09 -19.29 -20.78
C TYR A 573 -15.62 -18.38 -21.91
N LEU A 574 -14.64 -17.50 -21.67
CA LEU A 574 -14.23 -16.49 -22.65
C LEU A 574 -12.71 -16.50 -22.84
N THR A 575 -12.27 -16.57 -24.09
CA THR A 575 -10.86 -16.34 -24.45
C THR A 575 -10.63 -14.91 -24.95
N SER A 576 -9.38 -14.56 -25.25
CA SER A 576 -8.99 -13.19 -25.63
C SER A 576 -9.67 -12.68 -26.91
N ASP A 577 -10.12 -13.55 -27.82
CA ASP A 577 -10.85 -13.14 -29.02
C ASP A 577 -12.38 -13.13 -28.84
N LEU A 578 -12.87 -13.57 -27.66
CA LEU A 578 -14.29 -13.70 -27.31
C LEU A 578 -15.09 -14.60 -28.29
N LYS A 579 -14.42 -15.44 -29.08
CA LYS A 579 -15.05 -16.21 -30.15
C LYS A 579 -16.12 -17.17 -29.62
N GLU A 580 -16.00 -17.63 -28.38
CA GLU A 580 -16.93 -18.56 -27.75
C GLU A 580 -18.37 -18.05 -27.76
N ILE A 581 -18.59 -16.72 -27.76
CA ILE A 581 -19.94 -16.14 -27.73
C ILE A 581 -20.72 -16.40 -29.02
N GLU A 582 -20.05 -16.74 -30.12
CA GLU A 582 -20.70 -17.10 -31.38
C GLU A 582 -21.47 -18.42 -31.25
N ASP A 583 -20.90 -19.40 -30.54
CA ASP A 583 -21.36 -20.79 -30.58
C ASP A 583 -21.85 -21.31 -29.22
N ARG A 584 -21.39 -20.73 -28.12
CA ARG A 584 -21.67 -21.24 -26.77
C ARG A 584 -22.63 -20.34 -25.99
N GLU A 585 -23.72 -20.95 -25.53
CA GLU A 585 -24.74 -20.29 -24.72
C GLU A 585 -24.23 -19.88 -23.34
N ASP A 586 -23.43 -20.73 -22.68
CA ASP A 586 -22.82 -20.41 -21.38
C ASP A 586 -21.88 -19.19 -21.45
N SER A 587 -21.23 -19.00 -22.58
CA SER A 587 -20.30 -17.91 -22.84
C SER A 587 -21.05 -16.60 -23.12
N ARG A 588 -22.18 -16.69 -23.82
CA ARG A 588 -23.14 -15.58 -23.98
C ARG A 588 -23.77 -15.17 -22.65
N ALA A 589 -24.17 -16.12 -21.82
CA ALA A 589 -24.74 -15.84 -20.49
C ALA A 589 -23.73 -15.14 -19.57
N ILE A 590 -22.48 -15.60 -19.55
CA ILE A 590 -21.40 -14.95 -18.78
C ILE A 590 -21.09 -13.55 -19.33
N LEU A 591 -21.04 -13.38 -20.65
CA LEU A 591 -20.87 -12.05 -21.26
C LEU A 591 -22.01 -11.10 -20.84
N ALA A 592 -23.25 -11.56 -20.89
CA ALA A 592 -24.43 -10.79 -20.52
C ALA A 592 -24.38 -10.35 -19.05
N GLU A 593 -23.95 -11.25 -18.16
CA GLU A 593 -23.80 -10.94 -16.74
C GLU A 593 -22.74 -9.87 -16.51
N LEU A 594 -21.56 -10.03 -17.11
CA LEU A 594 -20.45 -9.07 -16.95
C LEU A 594 -20.81 -7.69 -17.48
N VAL A 595 -21.33 -7.63 -18.71
CA VAL A 595 -21.71 -6.39 -19.37
C VAL A 595 -22.91 -5.75 -18.67
N GLY A 596 -23.89 -6.55 -18.25
CA GLY A 596 -25.07 -6.09 -17.52
C GLY A 596 -24.74 -5.51 -16.14
N GLU A 597 -23.87 -6.18 -15.38
CA GLU A 597 -23.38 -5.71 -14.09
C GLU A 597 -22.65 -4.36 -14.24
N ALA A 598 -21.70 -4.27 -15.17
CA ALA A 598 -20.96 -3.04 -15.42
C ALA A 598 -21.87 -1.90 -15.90
N PHE A 599 -22.77 -2.19 -16.84
CA PHE A 599 -23.73 -1.22 -17.35
C PHE A 599 -24.61 -0.63 -16.25
N CYS A 600 -25.22 -1.49 -15.42
CA CYS A 600 -26.12 -1.06 -14.36
C CYS A 600 -25.39 -0.20 -13.31
N LYS A 601 -24.14 -0.55 -12.97
CA LYS A 601 -23.29 0.26 -12.07
C LYS A 601 -23.01 1.65 -12.62
N VAL A 602 -22.61 1.75 -13.89
CA VAL A 602 -22.34 3.04 -14.54
C VAL A 602 -23.62 3.87 -14.67
N LEU A 603 -24.74 3.25 -15.00
CA LEU A 603 -26.03 3.89 -15.14
C LEU A 603 -26.55 4.44 -13.82
N ALA A 604 -26.49 3.64 -12.75
CA ALA A 604 -26.87 4.03 -11.40
C ALA A 604 -25.99 5.18 -10.88
N ARG A 605 -24.67 5.08 -11.06
CA ARG A 605 -23.73 6.13 -10.67
C ARG A 605 -24.04 7.44 -11.38
N LYS A 606 -24.19 7.43 -12.70
CA LYS A 606 -24.54 8.63 -13.47
C LYS A 606 -25.90 9.19 -13.08
N LYS A 607 -26.86 8.33 -12.75
CA LYS A 607 -28.19 8.77 -12.28
C LYS A 607 -28.13 9.44 -10.92
N ILE A 608 -27.31 8.95 -9.98
CA ILE A 608 -27.08 9.58 -8.67
C ILE A 608 -26.33 10.90 -8.81
N GLU A 609 -25.26 10.92 -9.60
CA GLU A 609 -24.50 12.14 -9.92
C GLU A 609 -25.41 13.20 -10.56
N THR A 610 -26.41 12.75 -11.34
CA THR A 610 -27.40 13.63 -11.94
C THR A 610 -28.51 14.00 -10.97
N SER A 611 -29.03 13.13 -10.11
CA SER A 611 -30.27 13.34 -9.34
C SER A 611 -30.16 14.30 -8.15
N GLY A 612 -28.96 14.60 -7.64
CA GLY A 612 -28.74 15.67 -6.64
C GLY A 612 -29.15 15.34 -5.19
N SER A 613 -29.59 14.11 -4.88
CA SER A 613 -29.88 13.70 -3.50
C SER A 613 -28.64 13.17 -2.80
N ILE A 614 -28.24 13.76 -1.66
CA ILE A 614 -27.26 13.16 -0.75
C ILE A 614 -27.65 13.43 0.71
N GLY A 615 -27.93 12.35 1.46
CA GLY A 615 -27.61 12.23 2.89
C GLY A 615 -26.17 11.72 3.07
N GLY A 616 -25.61 11.74 4.29
CA GLY A 616 -24.18 11.47 4.58
C GLY A 616 -23.55 10.20 3.98
N ALA A 617 -22.22 10.04 4.11
CA ALA A 617 -21.41 9.04 3.42
C ALA A 617 -21.89 7.58 3.51
N GLU A 618 -22.50 7.16 4.63
CA GLU A 618 -23.10 5.82 4.77
C GLU A 618 -24.36 5.66 3.89
N GLY A 619 -25.20 6.70 3.81
CA GLY A 619 -26.40 6.70 2.96
C GLY A 619 -26.10 6.72 1.45
N GLN A 620 -24.91 7.16 1.04
CA GLN A 620 -24.50 7.19 -0.37
C GLN A 620 -24.19 5.79 -0.92
N ILE A 621 -23.56 4.94 -0.10
CA ILE A 621 -23.27 3.55 -0.47
C ILE A 621 -24.59 2.80 -0.63
N ASP A 622 -25.49 2.95 0.34
CA ASP A 622 -26.81 2.31 0.29
C ASP A 622 -27.66 2.84 -0.88
N ALA A 623 -27.59 4.14 -1.19
CA ALA A 623 -28.26 4.72 -2.34
C ALA A 623 -27.72 4.17 -3.67
N LEU A 624 -26.40 4.07 -3.82
CA LEU A 624 -25.78 3.47 -5.01
C LEU A 624 -26.16 2.00 -5.15
N LEU A 625 -26.08 1.22 -4.08
CA LEU A 625 -26.47 -0.18 -4.09
C LEU A 625 -27.95 -0.37 -4.43
N SER A 626 -28.83 0.44 -3.84
CA SER A 626 -30.26 0.45 -4.15
C SER A 626 -30.52 0.76 -5.62
N GLU A 627 -29.86 1.78 -6.17
CA GLU A 627 -30.07 2.16 -7.57
C GLU A 627 -29.45 1.15 -8.55
N VAL A 628 -28.32 0.54 -8.21
CA VAL A 628 -27.76 -0.59 -8.97
C VAL A 628 -28.75 -1.75 -9.00
N ASN A 629 -29.35 -2.11 -7.86
CA ASN A 629 -30.36 -3.15 -7.78
C ASN A 629 -31.60 -2.82 -8.62
N ASN A 630 -32.04 -1.55 -8.63
CA ASN A 630 -33.15 -1.09 -9.46
C ASN A 630 -32.82 -1.22 -10.96
N MET A 631 -31.62 -0.80 -11.37
CA MET A 631 -31.17 -0.93 -12.75
C MET A 631 -31.04 -2.39 -13.19
N GLN A 632 -30.51 -3.25 -12.32
CA GLN A 632 -30.44 -4.69 -12.58
C GLN A 632 -31.83 -5.30 -12.75
N LYS A 633 -32.78 -5.03 -11.85
CA LYS A 633 -34.18 -5.49 -11.99
C LYS A 633 -34.82 -5.03 -13.31
N LYS A 634 -34.47 -3.85 -13.78
CA LYS A 634 -35.08 -3.24 -14.98
C LYS A 634 -34.46 -3.71 -16.30
N TYR A 635 -33.14 -3.97 -16.32
CA TYR A 635 -32.37 -4.16 -17.53
C TYR A 635 -31.67 -5.51 -17.65
N LEU A 636 -31.28 -6.15 -16.54
CA LEU A 636 -30.41 -7.33 -16.60
C LEU A 636 -31.07 -8.48 -17.38
N ASP A 637 -32.33 -8.78 -17.10
CA ASP A 637 -33.10 -9.82 -17.83
C ASP A 637 -33.18 -9.53 -19.34
N LYS A 638 -33.44 -8.27 -19.72
CA LYS A 638 -33.51 -7.86 -21.13
C LYS A 638 -32.14 -7.94 -21.84
N ILE A 639 -31.06 -7.65 -21.11
CA ILE A 639 -29.68 -7.79 -21.60
C ILE A 639 -29.40 -9.28 -21.85
N HIS A 640 -29.74 -10.15 -20.89
CA HIS A 640 -29.61 -11.61 -21.03
C HIS A 640 -30.44 -12.16 -22.18
N GLU A 641 -31.71 -11.81 -22.31
CA GLU A 641 -32.57 -12.25 -23.41
C GLU A 641 -32.02 -11.82 -24.78
N SER A 642 -31.56 -10.57 -24.88
CA SER A 642 -31.01 -10.02 -26.13
C SER A 642 -29.67 -10.64 -26.52
N ILE A 643 -28.84 -11.01 -25.54
CA ILE A 643 -27.53 -11.64 -25.79
C ILE A 643 -27.70 -13.14 -26.06
N SER A 644 -28.55 -13.84 -25.31
CA SER A 644 -28.79 -15.27 -25.47
C SER A 644 -29.53 -15.62 -26.77
N SER A 645 -30.35 -14.70 -27.30
CA SER A 645 -31.08 -14.88 -28.56
C SER A 645 -30.22 -14.79 -29.83
N TYR A 646 -28.92 -14.45 -29.73
CA TYR A 646 -27.98 -14.60 -30.84
C TYR A 646 -27.77 -16.08 -31.17
N LYS A 647 -28.58 -16.57 -32.11
CA LYS A 647 -28.38 -17.85 -32.78
C LYS A 647 -27.74 -17.60 -34.15
N LYS A 648 -26.85 -18.52 -34.52
CA LYS A 648 -26.14 -18.52 -35.80
C LYS A 648 -27.10 -18.63 -36.98
#